data_AF-A0A179EV50-F1
#
_entry.id   AF-A0A179EV50-F1
#
_cell.length_a   1.000
_cell.length_b   1.000
_cell.length_c   1.000
_cell.angle_alpha   90.00
_cell.angle_beta   90.00
_cell.angle_gamma   90.00
#
_symmetry.space_group_name_H-M   'P 1'
#
loop_
_entity.id
_entity.type
_entity.pdbx_description
1 polymer ?
#
loop_
_entity_poly.entity_id
_entity_poly.type
_entity_poly.pdbx_seq_one_letter_code
_entity_poly.pdbx_strand_id
1 'polypeptide(L)'
;MVYKLNESLIKIQAEAINPIQTNVVFWSHDRSTAKLRFKLMKDGVAQSLPDGTIVPIRLKFRSDTAEGGYGSHDYLATIEDRVNGIVSIVIKDNLLGYVGKVEGSIYMEFPNDQSLDTAGRFIFDIKRSPIDATTQEVDDYYFEGFEEVIDRLEAIKAEMDALDYKSFQKHKLTVDDGRAMRLADLTPRPTTIDDLTRPGFYYITSAESNTFIPADHYIRQTGMAGSGWITVYPGDTGGGVVQEWYRNTANAVVNTRHLYRKQESITPLTWNPWSEYAQTNSTMLSSSYYQGAAHKLAEATKTGTQATSYLELSENTGIYYLTTNESKAMTDFAQLPTEFIYGVFVENIPNATINNFLQRITSNVTDGVSQPPVTYWRVIEKKADGYTPTKWRKVVSQDDAQMHKLTGDDGAVVRLSSLSPKPKSYEEFARLYTGWYYLSTADSQTMEDYSQLPPTLQNVGVFMLIGAGIDVNNATQTLIANTAAQTMIYRIVRNGSLLPWKSVMNDANTVNTTEPQSVGGLKNFLEAPTVKGVSVLTDTELPFEAWYVQAASIKKIADKGRLPVGREVTTIGKQYGRKMKSNPLKWNSDQTKAEVLRDCKLFVDGVAVLELGGSAGKWTYIDVWNNEEQTQYIGTGYGVGAATEGTLWYRHNVAFSRYMEIKAGTQISLGLSMESGKELISGQIIHFHIMEII
;
A
#
# COMPACT_ATOMS: atom_id res chain seq x y z
N MET A 1 -14.75 8.44 39.80
CA MET A 1 -16.03 9.18 39.66
C MET A 1 -17.05 8.60 40.62
N VAL A 2 -18.03 9.39 41.04
CA VAL A 2 -19.12 8.96 41.94
C VAL A 2 -20.36 8.68 41.11
N TYR A 3 -20.98 7.50 41.26
CA TYR A 3 -22.17 7.10 40.51
C TYR A 3 -23.34 6.82 41.45
N LYS A 4 -24.55 7.12 40.97
CA LYS A 4 -25.80 6.64 41.55
C LYS A 4 -26.12 5.29 40.91
N LEU A 5 -25.75 4.23 41.62
CA LEU A 5 -25.74 2.87 41.10
C LEU A 5 -26.99 2.09 41.48
N ASN A 6 -27.59 1.41 40.50
CA ASN A 6 -28.48 0.27 40.74
C ASN A 6 -27.86 -1.00 40.17
N GLU A 7 -28.01 -2.12 40.89
CA GLU A 7 -27.66 -3.44 40.39
C GLU A 7 -28.93 -4.29 40.27
N SER A 8 -29.15 -4.85 39.08
CA SER A 8 -30.28 -5.73 38.78
C SER A 8 -29.79 -7.06 38.16
N LEU A 9 -30.47 -8.15 38.50
CA LEU A 9 -30.16 -9.49 37.98
C LEU A 9 -31.01 -9.81 36.76
N ILE A 10 -30.36 -10.14 35.64
CA ILE A 10 -31.03 -10.46 34.37
C ILE A 10 -30.83 -11.94 34.06
N LYS A 11 -31.93 -12.69 33.98
CA LYS A 11 -31.92 -14.10 33.61
C LYS A 11 -32.10 -14.25 32.10
N ILE A 12 -31.17 -14.94 31.46
CA ILE A 12 -31.19 -15.33 30.04
C ILE A 12 -31.94 -16.65 29.94
N GLN A 13 -33.14 -16.61 29.35
CA GLN A 13 -34.03 -17.77 29.25
C GLN A 13 -35.00 -17.61 28.08
N ALA A 14 -35.61 -18.72 27.63
CA ALA A 14 -36.53 -18.72 26.48
C ALA A 14 -37.94 -18.22 26.81
N GLU A 15 -38.34 -18.27 28.08
CA GLU A 15 -39.68 -17.87 28.51
C GLU A 15 -39.81 -16.35 28.65
N ALA A 16 -40.90 -15.81 28.11
CA ALA A 16 -41.27 -14.42 28.35
C ALA A 16 -41.58 -14.20 29.83
N ILE A 17 -40.87 -13.27 30.47
CA ILE A 17 -41.10 -12.86 31.85
C ILE A 17 -41.62 -11.42 31.91
N ASN A 18 -42.33 -11.12 32.99
CA ASN A 18 -42.70 -9.75 33.31
C ASN A 18 -41.43 -8.89 33.46
N PRO A 19 -41.44 -7.62 32.99
CA PRO A 19 -40.32 -6.72 33.16
C PRO A 19 -39.94 -6.55 34.64
N ILE A 20 -38.63 -6.62 34.92
CA ILE A 20 -38.09 -6.39 36.25
C ILE A 20 -38.37 -4.94 36.66
N GLN A 21 -39.14 -4.76 37.73
CA GLN A 21 -39.31 -3.44 38.34
C GLN A 21 -38.05 -3.12 39.14
N THR A 22 -37.15 -2.30 38.57
CA THR A 22 -35.89 -1.95 39.24
C THR A 22 -36.12 -1.08 40.47
N ASN A 23 -37.29 -0.41 40.55
CA ASN A 23 -37.64 0.63 41.53
C ASN A 23 -36.65 1.80 41.55
N VAL A 24 -35.87 1.97 40.48
CA VAL A 24 -34.90 3.05 40.33
C VAL A 24 -35.59 4.32 39.89
N VAL A 25 -35.21 5.43 40.52
CA VAL A 25 -35.59 6.77 40.11
C VAL A 25 -34.34 7.60 39.85
N PHE A 26 -34.12 7.96 38.59
CA PHE A 26 -33.14 8.97 38.21
C PHE A 26 -33.79 10.34 38.15
N TRP A 27 -33.00 11.38 38.44
CA TRP A 27 -33.44 12.76 38.34
C TRP A 27 -32.80 13.44 37.14
N SER A 28 -33.46 14.42 36.53
CA SER A 28 -32.94 15.17 35.38
C SER A 28 -31.57 15.86 35.61
N HIS A 29 -31.15 15.96 36.88
CA HIS A 29 -29.85 16.51 37.27
C HIS A 29 -28.77 15.44 37.54
N ASP A 30 -29.10 14.15 37.47
CA ASP A 30 -28.15 13.02 37.64
C ASP A 30 -27.24 12.85 36.40
N ARG A 31 -26.78 13.97 35.81
CA ARG A 31 -25.96 14.04 34.59
C ARG A 31 -24.66 13.28 34.77
N SER A 32 -24.34 12.40 33.82
CA SER A 32 -23.16 11.52 33.84
C SER A 32 -22.99 10.65 35.11
N THR A 33 -24.00 10.56 35.97
CA THR A 33 -23.93 9.85 37.26
C THR A 33 -25.03 8.79 37.42
N ALA A 34 -26.11 8.85 36.63
CA ALA A 34 -27.17 7.85 36.56
C ALA A 34 -26.67 6.55 35.89
N LYS A 35 -26.31 5.54 36.69
CA LYS A 35 -25.72 4.29 36.22
C LYS A 35 -26.59 3.08 36.51
N LEU A 36 -26.92 2.32 35.48
CA LEU A 36 -27.56 1.01 35.60
C LEU A 36 -26.51 -0.08 35.41
N ARG A 37 -26.47 -1.03 36.34
CA ARG A 37 -25.57 -2.19 36.31
C ARG A 37 -26.39 -3.47 36.32
N PHE A 38 -26.00 -4.41 35.49
CA PHE A 38 -26.70 -5.68 35.31
C PHE A 38 -25.75 -6.84 35.48
N LYS A 39 -26.20 -7.87 36.18
CA LYS A 39 -25.55 -9.18 36.21
C LYS A 39 -26.34 -10.15 35.33
N LEU A 40 -25.72 -10.63 34.26
CA LEU A 40 -26.30 -11.55 33.30
C LEU A 40 -26.11 -12.99 33.77
N MET A 41 -27.20 -13.76 33.83
CA MET A 41 -27.20 -15.13 34.33
C MET A 41 -27.91 -16.06 33.36
N LYS A 42 -27.34 -17.21 33.03
CA LYS A 42 -27.99 -18.26 32.25
C LYS A 42 -28.02 -19.55 33.08
N ASP A 43 -29.19 -20.19 33.17
CA ASP A 43 -29.39 -21.44 33.93
C ASP A 43 -28.92 -21.35 35.41
N GLY A 44 -29.04 -20.16 36.01
CA GLY A 44 -28.62 -19.92 37.41
C GLY A 44 -27.11 -19.69 37.60
N VAL A 45 -26.32 -19.67 36.53
CA VAL A 45 -24.87 -19.39 36.53
C VAL A 45 -24.59 -18.05 35.84
N ALA A 46 -23.53 -17.35 36.25
CA ALA A 46 -23.09 -16.12 35.60
C ALA A 46 -22.74 -16.38 34.13
N GLN A 47 -23.25 -15.55 33.23
CA GLN A 47 -22.99 -15.66 31.80
C GLN A 47 -21.63 -15.06 31.48
N SER A 48 -20.65 -15.90 31.13
CA SER A 48 -19.35 -15.44 30.64
C SER A 48 -19.52 -14.71 29.30
N LEU A 49 -18.74 -13.64 29.10
CA LEU A 49 -18.75 -12.76 27.92
C LEU A 49 -17.39 -12.83 27.20
N PRO A 50 -17.24 -13.69 26.18
CA PRO A 50 -16.02 -13.81 25.39
C PRO A 50 -15.51 -12.47 24.83
N ASP A 51 -14.20 -12.39 24.58
CA ASP A 51 -13.62 -11.24 23.89
C ASP A 51 -14.28 -11.04 22.52
N GLY A 52 -14.69 -9.80 22.24
CA GLY A 52 -15.50 -9.45 21.09
C GLY A 52 -17.02 -9.51 21.31
N THR A 53 -17.52 -9.96 22.46
CA THR A 53 -18.94 -9.83 22.81
C THR A 53 -19.36 -8.37 22.94
N ILE A 54 -20.52 -8.03 22.37
CA ILE A 54 -21.18 -6.72 22.45
C ILE A 54 -22.52 -6.92 23.16
N VAL A 55 -22.92 -5.96 24.00
CA VAL A 55 -24.18 -6.02 24.77
C VAL A 55 -25.01 -4.76 24.50
N PRO A 56 -25.86 -4.76 23.46
CA PRO A 56 -26.77 -3.64 23.19
C PRO A 56 -27.89 -3.57 24.23
N ILE A 57 -28.22 -2.35 24.67
CA ILE A 57 -29.36 -2.07 25.54
C ILE A 57 -30.25 -1.03 24.87
N ARG A 58 -31.50 -1.40 24.59
CA ARG A 58 -32.53 -0.49 24.07
C ARG A 58 -33.41 0.00 25.19
N LEU A 59 -33.53 1.32 25.31
CA LEU A 59 -34.43 2.01 26.23
C LEU A 59 -35.60 2.61 25.43
N LYS A 60 -36.84 2.29 25.81
CA LYS A 60 -38.07 2.81 25.19
C LYS A 60 -38.83 3.68 26.19
N PHE A 61 -39.40 4.77 25.70
CA PHE A 61 -40.17 5.71 26.51
C PHE A 61 -41.30 6.31 25.69
N ARG A 62 -42.33 6.86 26.34
CA ARG A 62 -43.43 7.51 25.62
C ARG A 62 -42.95 8.79 24.94
N SER A 63 -43.29 8.96 23.67
CA SER A 63 -43.04 10.21 22.94
C SER A 63 -44.27 10.57 22.11
N ASP A 64 -44.63 11.85 22.12
CA ASP A 64 -45.74 12.39 21.34
C ASP A 64 -45.36 12.62 19.87
N THR A 65 -44.06 12.67 19.55
CA THR A 65 -43.52 12.92 18.21
C THR A 65 -43.07 11.64 17.49
N ALA A 66 -42.71 10.61 18.25
CA ALA A 66 -42.25 9.34 17.71
C ALA A 66 -43.37 8.53 17.05
N GLU A 67 -43.02 7.77 16.00
CA GLU A 67 -43.98 6.86 15.38
C GLU A 67 -44.40 5.75 16.33
N GLY A 68 -45.70 5.49 16.43
CA GLY A 68 -46.23 4.50 17.37
C GLY A 68 -46.26 4.96 18.83
N GLY A 69 -45.93 6.23 19.11
CA GLY A 69 -46.05 6.85 20.43
C GLY A 69 -44.92 6.50 21.41
N TYR A 70 -43.80 5.97 20.91
CA TYR A 70 -42.63 5.61 21.71
C TYR A 70 -41.33 6.01 21.05
N GLY A 71 -40.49 6.77 21.77
CA GLY A 71 -39.09 6.98 21.41
C GLY A 71 -38.21 5.82 21.87
N SER A 72 -37.03 5.68 21.29
CA SER A 72 -36.06 4.65 21.66
C SER A 72 -34.61 5.12 21.62
N HIS A 73 -33.87 4.93 22.70
CA HIS A 73 -32.44 5.19 22.77
C HIS A 73 -31.66 3.88 22.94
N ASP A 74 -30.66 3.68 22.10
CA ASP A 74 -29.83 2.49 22.06
C ASP A 74 -28.44 2.78 22.61
N TYR A 75 -28.04 2.00 23.60
CA TYR A 75 -26.78 2.11 24.33
C TYR A 75 -25.93 0.87 24.08
N LEU A 76 -24.61 1.03 24.11
CA LEU A 76 -23.66 -0.09 24.16
C LEU A 76 -23.16 -0.22 25.60
N ALA A 77 -23.44 -1.36 26.23
CA ALA A 77 -23.06 -1.54 27.62
C ALA A 77 -21.54 -1.71 27.76
N THR A 78 -20.96 -1.03 28.75
CA THR A 78 -19.60 -1.29 29.20
C THR A 78 -19.56 -2.63 29.93
N ILE A 79 -18.73 -3.56 29.46
CA ILE A 79 -18.47 -4.82 30.16
C ILE A 79 -17.47 -4.57 31.28
N GLU A 80 -17.93 -4.65 32.53
CA GLU A 80 -17.09 -4.44 33.71
C GLU A 80 -16.38 -5.71 34.16
N ASP A 81 -17.05 -6.86 34.00
CA ASP A 81 -16.50 -8.16 34.36
C ASP A 81 -17.01 -9.21 33.37
N ARG A 82 -16.10 -9.62 32.48
CA ARG A 82 -16.38 -10.63 31.44
C ARG A 82 -16.68 -12.00 32.02
N VAL A 83 -16.04 -12.36 33.13
CA VAL A 83 -16.16 -13.70 33.72
C VAL A 83 -17.49 -13.83 34.46
N ASN A 84 -17.88 -12.79 35.18
CA ASN A 84 -19.11 -12.77 35.99
C ASN A 84 -20.33 -12.17 35.27
N GLY A 85 -20.20 -11.83 34.00
CA GLY A 85 -21.31 -11.31 33.18
C GLY A 85 -21.84 -9.97 33.67
N ILE A 86 -20.96 -9.08 34.12
CA ILE A 86 -21.36 -7.78 34.67
C ILE A 86 -21.20 -6.71 33.60
N VAL A 87 -22.29 -6.03 33.31
CA VAL A 87 -22.35 -4.96 32.32
C VAL A 87 -23.01 -3.72 32.90
N SER A 88 -22.75 -2.55 32.34
CA SER A 88 -23.38 -1.31 32.80
C SER A 88 -23.56 -0.30 31.68
N ILE A 89 -24.54 0.60 31.88
CA ILE A 89 -24.73 1.80 31.06
C ILE A 89 -24.84 3.02 31.96
N VAL A 90 -24.36 4.16 31.46
CA VAL A 90 -24.57 5.47 32.08
C VAL A 90 -25.57 6.23 31.22
N ILE A 91 -26.71 6.62 31.81
CA ILE A 91 -27.77 7.33 31.09
C ILE A 91 -27.26 8.70 30.64
N LYS A 92 -27.43 9.03 29.36
CA LYS A 92 -27.02 10.33 28.80
C LYS A 92 -28.01 11.43 29.12
N ASP A 93 -27.50 12.66 29.14
CA ASP A 93 -28.24 13.88 29.43
C ASP A 93 -29.49 14.04 28.55
N ASN A 94 -29.41 13.62 27.27
CA ASN A 94 -30.55 13.61 26.34
C ASN A 94 -31.75 12.84 26.92
N LEU A 95 -31.54 11.59 27.37
CA LEU A 95 -32.62 10.80 27.96
C LEU A 95 -33.04 11.33 29.34
N LEU A 96 -32.14 11.96 30.10
CA LEU A 96 -32.49 12.61 31.38
C LEU A 96 -33.44 13.80 31.22
N GLY A 97 -33.59 14.33 29.99
CA GLY A 97 -34.64 15.29 29.64
C GLY A 97 -36.06 14.71 29.73
N TYR A 98 -36.21 13.40 29.57
CA TYR A 98 -37.48 12.70 29.65
C TYR A 98 -37.99 12.62 31.10
N VAL A 99 -39.31 12.74 31.29
CA VAL A 99 -39.96 12.55 32.59
C VAL A 99 -41.04 11.50 32.45
N GLY A 100 -40.86 10.37 33.13
CA GLY A 100 -41.79 9.25 33.05
C GLY A 100 -41.08 7.90 33.15
N LYS A 101 -41.80 6.87 32.72
CA LYS A 101 -41.37 5.49 32.77
C LYS A 101 -40.54 5.13 31.54
N VAL A 102 -39.40 4.47 31.77
CA VAL A 102 -38.52 3.95 30.72
C VAL A 102 -38.45 2.43 30.80
N GLU A 103 -38.67 1.78 29.68
CA GLU A 103 -38.62 0.32 29.52
C GLU A 103 -37.33 -0.09 28.80
N GLY A 104 -36.48 -0.86 29.48
CA GLY A 104 -35.22 -1.34 28.96
C GLY A 104 -35.26 -2.78 28.48
N SER A 105 -34.47 -3.08 27.44
CA SER A 105 -34.32 -4.40 26.82
C SER A 105 -32.84 -4.68 26.57
N ILE A 106 -32.35 -5.84 27.01
CA ILE A 106 -30.94 -6.22 26.87
C ILE A 106 -30.78 -7.31 25.81
N TYR A 107 -29.80 -7.12 24.94
CA TYR A 107 -29.40 -8.03 23.88
C TYR A 107 -27.93 -8.40 24.03
N MET A 108 -27.51 -9.49 23.39
CA MET A 108 -26.10 -9.88 23.31
C MET A 108 -25.74 -10.29 21.89
N GLU A 109 -24.55 -9.90 21.46
CA GLU A 109 -23.94 -10.30 20.20
C GLU A 109 -22.58 -10.92 20.52
N PHE A 110 -22.36 -12.13 20.02
CA PHE A 110 -21.14 -12.90 20.23
C PHE A 110 -20.23 -12.79 19.00
N PRO A 111 -18.89 -12.94 19.17
CA PRO A 111 -17.92 -12.80 18.08
C PRO A 111 -18.05 -13.85 16.96
N ASN A 112 -18.87 -14.88 17.16
CA ASN A 112 -19.15 -15.94 16.19
C ASN A 112 -20.46 -15.69 15.42
N ASP A 113 -20.87 -14.43 15.28
CA ASP A 113 -22.09 -13.96 14.63
C ASP A 113 -23.41 -14.46 15.26
N GLN A 114 -23.35 -15.06 16.46
CA GLN A 114 -24.55 -15.42 17.20
C GLN A 114 -25.09 -14.21 17.95
N SER A 115 -26.40 -13.98 17.85
CA SER A 115 -27.11 -12.94 18.61
C SER A 115 -28.19 -13.55 19.50
N LEU A 116 -28.48 -12.89 20.61
CA LEU A 116 -29.39 -13.36 21.64
C LEU A 116 -30.24 -12.21 22.20
N ASP A 117 -31.57 -12.33 22.09
CA ASP A 117 -32.49 -11.55 22.93
C ASP A 117 -32.59 -12.26 24.29
N THR A 118 -32.19 -11.56 25.34
CA THR A 118 -32.04 -12.18 26.68
C THR A 118 -33.38 -12.46 27.36
N ALA A 119 -34.51 -12.01 26.79
CA ALA A 119 -35.78 -11.80 27.48
C ALA A 119 -35.68 -10.88 28.71
N GLY A 120 -34.50 -10.26 28.94
CA GLY A 120 -34.21 -9.32 29.99
C GLY A 120 -34.86 -7.98 29.72
N ARG A 121 -36.08 -7.81 30.24
CA ARG A 121 -36.82 -6.55 30.25
C ARG A 121 -36.77 -5.95 31.64
N PHE A 122 -36.59 -4.63 31.74
CA PHE A 122 -36.54 -3.91 33.01
C PHE A 122 -37.22 -2.55 32.90
N ILE A 123 -37.62 -1.96 34.03
CA ILE A 123 -38.30 -0.67 34.07
C ILE A 123 -37.67 0.21 35.15
N PHE A 124 -37.45 1.49 34.85
CA PHE A 124 -37.09 2.54 35.80
C PHE A 124 -37.83 3.84 35.48
N ASP A 125 -37.82 4.80 36.41
CA ASP A 125 -38.46 6.10 36.24
C ASP A 125 -37.42 7.22 36.19
N ILE A 126 -37.70 8.25 35.38
CA ILE A 126 -36.99 9.52 35.40
C ILE A 126 -37.93 10.61 35.91
N LYS A 127 -37.47 11.40 36.90
CA LYS A 127 -38.22 12.51 37.48
C LYS A 127 -37.48 13.83 37.28
N ARG A 128 -38.24 14.92 37.28
CA ARG A 128 -37.66 16.27 37.21
C ARG A 128 -37.08 16.70 38.54
N SER A 129 -35.84 17.20 38.53
CA SER A 129 -35.25 17.88 39.67
C SER A 129 -35.89 19.26 39.88
N PRO A 130 -36.10 19.72 41.14
CA PRO A 130 -36.66 21.05 41.42
C PRO A 130 -35.83 22.23 40.87
N ILE A 131 -34.55 22.00 40.60
CA ILE A 131 -33.61 23.02 40.09
C ILE A 131 -33.60 23.15 38.56
N ASP A 132 -34.19 22.20 37.84
CA ASP A 132 -34.25 22.25 36.38
C ASP A 132 -35.54 22.96 35.95
N ALA A 133 -35.40 24.19 35.46
CA ALA A 133 -36.53 25.08 35.18
C ALA A 133 -37.33 24.71 33.91
N THR A 134 -36.74 23.96 32.97
CA THR A 134 -37.34 23.67 31.66
C THR A 134 -37.17 22.20 31.25
N THR A 135 -38.08 21.70 30.42
CA THR A 135 -37.95 20.38 29.79
C THR A 135 -37.01 20.51 28.62
N GLN A 136 -35.93 19.73 28.60
CA GLN A 136 -35.13 19.58 27.39
C GLN A 136 -35.89 18.68 26.41
N GLU A 137 -35.78 18.98 25.12
CA GLU A 137 -36.26 18.07 24.08
C GLU A 137 -35.44 16.79 24.11
N VAL A 138 -36.13 15.67 23.94
CA VAL A 138 -35.55 14.33 23.94
C VAL A 138 -35.67 13.79 22.54
N ASP A 139 -34.58 13.30 21.97
CA ASP A 139 -34.62 12.75 20.62
C ASP A 139 -35.47 11.49 20.58
N ASP A 140 -36.33 11.36 19.56
CA ASP A 140 -37.14 10.15 19.38
C ASP A 140 -36.29 8.90 19.11
N TYR A 141 -35.08 9.10 18.55
CA TYR A 141 -34.07 8.06 18.38
C TYR A 141 -32.67 8.58 18.70
N TYR A 142 -31.91 7.83 19.49
CA TYR A 142 -30.51 8.11 19.82
C TYR A 142 -29.72 6.81 19.84
N PHE A 143 -28.47 6.84 19.36
CA PHE A 143 -27.55 5.71 19.45
C PHE A 143 -26.21 6.17 20.03
N GLU A 144 -25.84 5.65 21.21
CA GLU A 144 -24.60 6.01 21.90
C GLU A 144 -23.34 5.53 21.16
N GLY A 145 -23.42 4.42 20.43
CA GLY A 145 -22.24 3.78 19.84
C GLY A 145 -21.45 4.64 18.85
N PHE A 146 -22.03 5.74 18.35
CA PHE A 146 -21.29 6.71 17.52
C PHE A 146 -20.26 7.51 18.32
N GLU A 147 -20.54 7.86 19.58
CA GLU A 147 -19.61 8.60 20.44
C GLU A 147 -18.37 7.76 20.77
N GLU A 148 -18.54 6.45 21.00
CA GLU A 148 -17.41 5.54 21.26
C GLU A 148 -16.46 5.43 20.05
N VAL A 149 -17.00 5.49 18.83
CA VAL A 149 -16.18 5.49 17.61
C VAL A 149 -15.40 6.79 17.49
N ILE A 150 -16.01 7.93 17.82
CA ILE A 150 -15.36 9.24 17.82
C ILE A 150 -14.21 9.27 18.83
N ASP A 151 -14.45 8.84 20.07
CA ASP A 151 -13.43 8.79 21.12
C ASP A 151 -12.23 7.91 20.72
N ARG A 152 -12.48 6.75 20.08
CA ARG A 152 -11.41 5.89 19.57
C ARG A 152 -10.60 6.55 18.44
N LEU A 153 -11.27 7.28 17.56
CA LEU A 153 -10.59 8.03 16.50
C LEU A 153 -9.73 9.16 17.06
N GLU A 154 -10.21 9.86 18.09
CA GLU A 154 -9.44 10.90 18.77
C GLU A 154 -8.22 10.33 19.50
N ALA A 155 -8.34 9.16 20.14
CA ALA A 155 -7.22 8.48 20.78
C ALA A 155 -6.15 8.05 19.78
N ILE A 156 -6.56 7.43 18.65
CA ILE A 156 -5.63 7.04 17.58
C ILE A 156 -4.93 8.27 16.99
N LYS A 157 -5.65 9.38 16.82
CA LYS A 157 -5.07 10.63 16.36
C LYS A 157 -4.02 11.17 17.35
N ALA A 158 -4.31 11.15 18.65
CA ALA A 158 -3.36 11.58 19.68
C ALA A 158 -2.09 10.70 19.71
N GLU A 159 -2.23 9.38 19.55
CA GLU A 159 -1.09 8.47 19.42
C GLU A 159 -0.25 8.77 18.16
N MET A 160 -0.92 9.05 17.04
CA MET A 160 -0.25 9.40 15.79
C MET A 160 0.49 10.75 15.87
N ASP A 161 -0.10 11.75 16.55
CA ASP A 161 0.52 13.06 16.77
C ASP A 161 1.72 12.99 17.75
N ALA A 162 1.74 11.99 18.65
CA ALA A 162 2.84 11.74 19.57
C ALA A 162 4.05 11.03 18.93
N LEU A 163 3.95 10.58 17.67
CA LEU A 163 5.08 9.98 16.95
C LEU A 163 6.13 11.05 16.62
N ASP A 164 7.31 10.95 17.25
CA ASP A 164 8.45 11.83 16.92
C ASP A 164 9.10 11.40 15.60
N TYR A 165 8.61 11.95 14.49
CA TYR A 165 9.19 11.74 13.15
C TYR A 165 10.68 12.14 13.06
N LYS A 166 11.18 13.02 13.94
CA LYS A 166 12.61 13.39 13.97
C LYS A 166 13.49 12.29 14.56
N SER A 167 12.95 11.39 15.37
CA SER A 167 13.70 10.24 15.91
C SER A 167 14.16 9.28 14.80
N PHE A 168 13.42 9.20 13.69
CA PHE A 168 13.81 8.42 12.50
C PHE A 168 14.97 9.05 11.70
N GLN A 169 15.27 10.34 11.88
CA GLN A 169 16.44 11.00 11.27
C GLN A 169 17.77 10.39 11.76
N LYS A 170 17.81 9.75 12.94
CA LYS A 170 19.01 9.13 13.51
C LYS A 170 19.50 7.89 12.73
N HIS A 171 18.69 7.36 11.83
CA HIS A 171 18.98 6.11 11.08
C HIS A 171 19.19 6.35 9.58
N LYS A 172 19.28 7.61 9.14
CA LYS A 172 19.46 7.92 7.72
C LYS A 172 20.92 7.74 7.30
N LEU A 173 21.10 7.10 6.15
CA LEU A 173 22.42 6.95 5.53
C LEU A 173 22.82 8.18 4.71
N THR A 174 21.86 9.03 4.32
CA THR A 174 22.04 10.26 3.54
C THR A 174 21.15 11.37 4.09
N VAL A 175 21.29 12.61 3.60
CA VAL A 175 20.24 13.62 3.81
C VAL A 175 19.01 13.33 2.93
N ASP A 176 17.92 14.06 3.14
CA ASP A 176 16.58 13.77 2.57
C ASP A 176 16.52 13.82 1.04
N ASP A 177 17.45 14.54 0.41
CA ASP A 177 17.58 14.63 -1.05
C ASP A 177 18.59 13.63 -1.64
N GLY A 178 19.05 12.66 -0.85
CA GLY A 178 19.98 11.62 -1.27
C GLY A 178 21.45 12.04 -1.29
N ARG A 179 21.79 13.29 -0.94
CA ARG A 179 23.19 13.71 -0.83
C ARG A 179 23.89 13.10 0.40
N ALA A 180 25.20 12.97 0.30
CA ALA A 180 26.03 12.58 1.44
C ALA A 180 25.94 13.62 2.56
N MET A 181 25.92 13.14 3.80
CA MET A 181 25.85 13.98 5.00
C MET A 181 27.16 14.75 5.21
N ARG A 182 27.09 15.92 5.86
CA ARG A 182 28.28 16.72 6.23
C ARG A 182 28.56 16.57 7.71
N LEU A 183 29.82 16.74 8.12
CA LEU A 183 30.18 16.72 9.55
C LEU A 183 29.48 17.83 10.35
N ALA A 184 29.23 18.98 9.71
CA ALA A 184 28.53 20.11 10.34
C ALA A 184 27.07 19.80 10.69
N ASP A 185 26.47 18.81 10.05
CA ASP A 185 25.06 18.43 10.26
C ASP A 185 24.91 17.41 11.42
N LEU A 186 26.03 16.98 12.00
CA LEU A 186 26.07 16.02 13.10
C LEU A 186 26.00 16.71 14.46
N THR A 187 25.14 16.20 15.34
CA THR A 187 25.01 16.66 16.73
C THR A 187 25.05 15.46 17.69
N PRO A 188 26.08 15.33 18.55
CA PRO A 188 27.29 16.17 18.59
C PRO A 188 28.16 15.99 17.34
N ARG A 189 28.89 17.05 16.98
CA ARG A 189 29.81 17.02 15.84
C ARG A 189 31.07 16.22 16.22
N PRO A 190 31.44 15.16 15.48
CA PRO A 190 32.66 14.42 15.75
C PRO A 190 33.90 15.30 15.51
N THR A 191 34.88 15.20 16.40
CA THR A 191 36.06 16.07 16.39
C THR A 191 37.22 15.44 15.64
N THR A 192 37.32 14.12 15.68
CA THR A 192 38.27 13.32 14.93
C THR A 192 37.56 12.26 14.11
N ILE A 193 38.26 11.71 13.11
CA ILE A 193 37.76 10.60 12.30
C ILE A 193 37.39 9.35 13.12
N ASP A 194 37.98 9.19 14.31
CA ASP A 194 37.68 8.08 15.22
C ASP A 194 36.32 8.24 15.90
N ASP A 195 35.87 9.48 16.11
CA ASP A 195 34.58 9.80 16.74
C ASP A 195 33.38 9.52 15.82
N LEU A 196 33.62 9.33 14.52
CA LEU A 196 32.55 9.14 13.53
C LEU A 196 32.08 7.68 13.48
N THR A 197 31.25 7.31 14.45
CA THR A 197 30.71 5.96 14.59
C THR A 197 29.29 5.81 14.05
N ARG A 198 28.62 6.91 13.65
CA ARG A 198 27.25 6.86 13.15
C ARG A 198 27.20 6.31 11.71
N PRO A 199 26.44 5.24 11.43
CA PRO A 199 26.27 4.74 10.06
C PRO A 199 25.79 5.81 9.07
N GLY A 200 26.34 5.79 7.86
CA GLY A 200 25.95 6.66 6.76
C GLY A 200 27.07 7.01 5.80
N PHE A 201 26.70 7.74 4.74
CA PHE A 201 27.58 8.26 3.71
C PHE A 201 27.88 9.72 3.99
N TYR A 202 29.16 10.05 4.10
CA TYR A 202 29.60 11.39 4.42
C TYR A 202 30.55 11.92 3.36
N TYR A 203 30.41 13.19 3.04
CA TYR A 203 31.41 13.91 2.26
C TYR A 203 32.25 14.77 3.19
N ILE A 204 33.57 14.70 3.06
CA ILE A 204 34.56 15.47 3.81
C ILE A 204 35.29 16.38 2.82
N THR A 205 35.29 17.69 3.07
CA THR A 205 36.05 18.64 2.25
C THR A 205 37.54 18.62 2.63
N SER A 206 38.40 19.16 1.77
CA SER A 206 39.82 19.31 2.10
C SER A 206 40.06 20.12 3.38
N ALA A 207 39.24 21.14 3.64
CA ALA A 207 39.34 21.96 4.85
C ALA A 207 38.94 21.16 6.11
N GLU A 208 37.86 20.37 6.03
CA GLU A 208 37.45 19.49 7.12
C GLU A 208 38.47 18.37 7.35
N SER A 209 38.95 17.72 6.30
CA SER A 209 39.99 16.68 6.39
C SER A 209 41.23 17.19 7.12
N ASN A 210 41.59 18.46 6.92
CA ASN A 210 42.73 19.10 7.58
C ASN A 210 42.59 19.29 9.09
N THR A 211 41.38 19.22 9.65
CA THR A 211 41.13 19.38 11.10
C THR A 211 40.62 18.09 11.72
N PHE A 212 39.84 17.32 10.97
CA PHE A 212 39.18 16.10 11.39
C PHE A 212 40.09 14.87 11.39
N ILE A 213 41.12 14.84 10.55
CA ILE A 213 42.11 13.75 10.50
C ILE A 213 43.37 14.23 11.21
N PRO A 214 43.82 13.61 12.32
CA PRO A 214 45.02 14.03 13.05
C PRO A 214 46.27 14.04 12.17
N ALA A 215 47.25 14.91 12.51
CA ALA A 215 48.45 15.16 11.70
C ALA A 215 49.33 13.89 11.53
N ASP A 216 49.41 13.10 12.59
CA ASP A 216 50.16 11.85 12.73
C ASP A 216 49.37 10.62 12.29
N HIS A 217 48.11 10.78 11.85
CA HIS A 217 47.25 9.65 11.51
C HIS A 217 47.67 8.98 10.19
N TYR A 218 47.51 7.65 10.10
CA TYR A 218 47.92 6.83 8.94
C TYR A 218 47.41 7.37 7.59
N ILE A 219 46.17 7.85 7.54
CA ILE A 219 45.57 8.47 6.32
C ILE A 219 46.39 9.66 5.82
N ARG A 220 46.99 10.47 6.71
CA ARG A 220 47.87 11.56 6.28
C ARG A 220 49.23 11.08 5.84
N GLN A 221 49.83 10.17 6.61
CA GLN A 221 51.15 9.62 6.32
C GLN A 221 51.21 8.94 4.95
N THR A 222 50.09 8.32 4.55
CA THR A 222 49.94 7.65 3.25
C THR A 222 49.49 8.58 2.12
N GLY A 223 49.40 9.89 2.35
CA GLY A 223 48.98 10.87 1.35
C GLY A 223 47.49 10.77 0.97
N MET A 224 46.66 10.16 1.81
CA MET A 224 45.23 9.94 1.57
C MET A 224 44.33 11.06 2.15
N ALA A 225 44.91 12.07 2.82
CA ALA A 225 44.16 13.22 3.32
C ALA A 225 43.80 14.24 2.22
N GLY A 226 42.63 14.87 2.34
CA GLY A 226 42.04 15.78 1.35
C GLY A 226 40.53 15.58 1.23
N SER A 227 39.89 16.25 0.28
CA SER A 227 38.46 16.01 0.02
C SER A 227 38.20 14.56 -0.34
N GLY A 228 37.11 13.99 0.16
CA GLY A 228 36.81 12.58 -0.02
C GLY A 228 35.50 12.15 0.61
N TRP A 229 35.15 10.87 0.44
CA TRP A 229 33.98 10.24 1.03
C TRP A 229 34.41 9.31 2.16
N ILE A 230 33.67 9.36 3.26
CA ILE A 230 33.73 8.33 4.29
C ILE A 230 32.37 7.63 4.39
N THR A 231 32.38 6.31 4.30
CA THR A 231 31.20 5.49 4.54
C THR A 231 31.37 4.80 5.88
N VAL A 232 30.32 4.84 6.70
CA VAL A 232 30.25 4.12 7.97
C VAL A 232 29.10 3.13 7.88
N TYR A 233 29.36 1.85 8.14
CA TYR A 233 28.31 0.83 8.14
C TYR A 233 28.41 -0.09 9.35
N PRO A 234 27.30 -0.74 9.75
CA PRO A 234 27.30 -1.68 10.88
C PRO A 234 28.23 -2.87 10.60
N GLY A 235 28.99 -3.30 11.61
CA GLY A 235 29.81 -4.51 11.53
C GLY A 235 29.04 -5.78 11.90
N ASP A 236 29.57 -6.94 11.51
CA ASP A 236 28.87 -8.23 11.52
C ASP A 236 28.59 -8.84 12.90
N THR A 237 29.22 -8.37 13.99
CA THR A 237 29.01 -8.93 15.35
C THR A 237 29.59 -8.03 16.44
N GLY A 238 28.79 -7.69 17.46
CA GLY A 238 29.23 -6.98 18.67
C GLY A 238 28.90 -5.49 18.76
N GLY A 239 28.18 -4.92 17.78
CA GLY A 239 27.68 -3.53 17.81
C GLY A 239 28.69 -2.45 17.37
N GLY A 240 29.91 -2.82 16.98
CA GLY A 240 30.88 -1.90 16.38
C GLY A 240 30.61 -1.59 14.90
N VAL A 241 31.25 -0.56 14.36
CA VAL A 241 31.09 -0.14 12.96
C VAL A 241 32.36 -0.31 12.13
N VAL A 242 32.21 -0.25 10.81
CA VAL A 242 33.31 -0.24 9.85
C VAL A 242 33.34 1.12 9.18
N GLN A 243 34.54 1.65 8.96
CA GLN A 243 34.76 2.87 8.19
C GLN A 243 35.52 2.57 6.90
N GLU A 244 35.07 3.20 5.82
CA GLU A 244 35.75 3.18 4.52
C GLU A 244 36.02 4.61 4.05
N TRP A 245 37.24 4.88 3.58
CA TRP A 245 37.69 6.19 3.11
C TRP A 245 38.15 6.17 1.66
N TYR A 246 37.64 7.14 0.89
CA TYR A 246 37.92 7.35 -0.52
C TYR A 246 38.32 8.81 -0.76
N ARG A 247 39.45 9.05 -1.41
CA ARG A 247 39.86 10.41 -1.75
C ARG A 247 39.22 10.84 -3.06
N ASN A 248 38.62 12.03 -3.08
CA ASN A 248 38.09 12.66 -4.27
C ASN A 248 39.22 13.46 -4.96
N THR A 249 40.01 12.80 -5.81
CA THR A 249 41.05 13.48 -6.61
C THR A 249 40.81 13.30 -8.10
N ALA A 250 41.57 14.01 -8.95
CA ALA A 250 41.59 13.75 -10.39
C ALA A 250 42.73 12.79 -10.79
N ASN A 251 43.57 12.36 -9.83
CA ASN A 251 44.75 11.54 -10.09
C ASN A 251 44.38 10.06 -9.96
N ALA A 252 44.49 9.32 -11.08
CA ALA A 252 44.13 7.90 -11.17
C ALA A 252 44.84 7.02 -10.11
N VAL A 253 46.04 7.38 -9.65
CA VAL A 253 46.81 6.57 -8.68
C VAL A 253 46.26 6.67 -7.25
N VAL A 254 45.71 7.83 -6.87
CA VAL A 254 45.18 8.06 -5.52
C VAL A 254 43.69 7.72 -5.45
N ASN A 255 42.98 7.83 -6.58
CA ASN A 255 41.58 7.44 -6.72
C ASN A 255 41.33 5.92 -6.66
N THR A 256 42.35 5.09 -6.86
CA THR A 256 42.22 3.62 -6.78
C THR A 256 42.50 3.07 -5.37
N ARG A 257 43.08 3.88 -4.48
CA ARG A 257 43.40 3.48 -3.11
C ARG A 257 42.19 3.68 -2.21
N HIS A 258 41.67 2.58 -1.69
CA HIS A 258 40.53 2.58 -0.78
C HIS A 258 41.01 2.12 0.59
N LEU A 259 40.76 2.90 1.64
CA LEU A 259 41.14 2.51 2.99
C LEU A 259 39.91 2.00 3.73
N TYR A 260 40.07 0.96 4.54
CA TYR A 260 39.04 0.51 5.45
C TYR A 260 39.62 0.20 6.82
N ARG A 261 38.78 0.28 7.85
CA ARG A 261 39.10 -0.24 9.19
C ARG A 261 37.82 -0.66 9.91
N LYS A 262 37.96 -1.61 10.82
CA LYS A 262 36.89 -2.06 11.71
C LYS A 262 37.11 -1.52 13.12
N GLN A 263 36.03 -1.12 13.76
CA GLN A 263 36.04 -0.80 15.19
C GLN A 263 36.35 -2.04 16.00
N GLU A 264 37.33 -1.95 16.89
CA GLU A 264 37.77 -3.06 17.74
C GLU A 264 36.94 -3.13 19.02
N SER A 265 36.63 -1.98 19.64
CA SER A 265 35.80 -1.88 20.84
C SER A 265 34.91 -0.64 20.85
N ILE A 266 33.71 -0.76 21.45
CA ILE A 266 32.76 0.35 21.66
C ILE A 266 33.09 1.13 22.92
N THR A 267 33.58 0.46 23.95
CA THR A 267 33.89 1.09 25.24
C THR A 267 35.08 0.38 25.90
N PRO A 268 36.27 1.00 25.92
CA PRO A 268 36.62 2.28 25.30
C PRO A 268 36.55 2.21 23.77
N LEU A 269 36.33 3.35 23.11
CA LEU A 269 36.32 3.44 21.65
C LEU A 269 37.72 3.17 21.09
N THR A 270 37.94 1.99 20.51
CA THR A 270 39.21 1.61 19.88
C THR A 270 38.99 1.08 18.46
N TRP A 271 40.01 1.23 17.62
CA TRP A 271 39.96 0.94 16.19
C TRP A 271 41.13 0.06 15.78
N ASN A 272 40.87 -0.90 14.89
CA ASN A 272 41.94 -1.58 14.18
C ASN A 272 42.69 -0.59 13.27
N PRO A 273 43.97 -0.85 12.95
CA PRO A 273 44.72 -0.06 11.99
C PRO A 273 44.00 0.02 10.63
N TRP A 274 44.11 1.18 9.98
CA TRP A 274 43.66 1.34 8.60
C TRP A 274 44.42 0.41 7.67
N SER A 275 43.66 -0.26 6.81
CA SER A 275 44.18 -1.20 5.82
C SER A 275 43.72 -0.78 4.44
N GLU A 276 44.55 -0.98 3.42
CA GLU A 276 44.14 -0.78 2.03
C GLU A 276 43.28 -1.96 1.57
N TYR A 277 42.17 -1.65 0.90
CA TYR A 277 41.35 -2.63 0.22
C TYR A 277 42.20 -3.22 -0.90
N ALA A 278 42.52 -4.50 -0.83
CA ALA A 278 43.05 -5.22 -1.99
C ALA A 278 41.91 -5.33 -3.00
N GLN A 279 41.80 -4.37 -3.92
CA GLN A 279 40.84 -4.48 -5.01
C GLN A 279 41.24 -5.68 -5.87
N THR A 280 40.47 -6.76 -5.81
CA THR A 280 40.54 -7.86 -6.78
C THR A 280 40.13 -7.42 -8.19
N ASN A 281 39.70 -6.16 -8.36
CA ASN A 281 38.98 -5.69 -9.56
C ASN A 281 39.58 -4.42 -10.20
N SER A 282 40.70 -3.87 -9.73
CA SER A 282 41.37 -2.78 -10.45
C SER A 282 42.27 -3.32 -11.56
N THR A 283 41.73 -3.33 -12.78
CA THR A 283 42.48 -3.38 -14.03
C THR A 283 43.41 -2.16 -14.12
N MET A 284 44.65 -2.33 -13.67
CA MET A 284 45.91 -1.74 -14.17
C MET A 284 46.95 -1.85 -13.04
N LEU A 285 47.51 -3.06 -12.87
CA LEU A 285 48.68 -3.26 -12.02
C LEU A 285 49.90 -2.77 -12.80
N SER A 286 50.22 -1.48 -12.64
CA SER A 286 51.43 -0.88 -13.20
C SER A 286 52.68 -1.60 -12.67
N SER A 287 53.71 -1.71 -13.50
CA SER A 287 55.02 -2.30 -13.17
C SER A 287 55.67 -1.68 -11.92
N SER A 288 55.31 -0.45 -11.56
CA SER A 288 55.77 0.26 -10.38
C SER A 288 55.15 -0.22 -9.05
N TYR A 289 53.94 -0.79 -9.06
CA TYR A 289 53.36 -1.44 -7.87
C TYR A 289 54.13 -2.72 -7.51
N TYR A 290 54.51 -3.50 -8.53
CA TYR A 290 55.26 -4.74 -8.33
C TYR A 290 56.75 -4.52 -8.01
N GLN A 291 57.40 -3.52 -8.59
CA GLN A 291 58.84 -3.28 -8.34
C GLN A 291 59.18 -2.89 -6.89
N GLY A 292 58.26 -2.24 -6.16
CA GLY A 292 58.49 -1.85 -4.76
C GLY A 292 58.31 -2.98 -3.75
N ALA A 293 57.64 -4.08 -4.13
CA ALA A 293 57.22 -5.16 -3.23
C ALA A 293 57.67 -6.56 -3.66
N ALA A 294 58.28 -6.72 -4.84
CA ALA A 294 58.69 -8.02 -5.37
C ALA A 294 60.09 -8.45 -4.92
N HIS A 295 60.20 -9.71 -4.50
CA HIS A 295 61.46 -10.41 -4.25
C HIS A 295 62.17 -10.75 -5.57
N LYS A 296 63.51 -10.82 -5.55
CA LYS A 296 64.27 -11.34 -6.69
C LYS A 296 64.21 -12.86 -6.73
N LEU A 297 64.35 -13.48 -7.91
CA LEU A 297 64.43 -14.94 -8.02
C LEU A 297 65.54 -15.56 -7.14
N ALA A 298 66.67 -14.85 -6.96
CA ALA A 298 67.76 -15.27 -6.08
C ALA A 298 67.35 -15.38 -4.59
N GLU A 299 66.26 -14.73 -4.18
CA GLU A 299 65.71 -14.77 -2.82
C GLU A 299 64.72 -15.94 -2.64
N ALA A 300 64.29 -16.57 -3.74
CA ALA A 300 63.40 -17.72 -3.75
C ALA A 300 64.18 -19.05 -3.64
N THR A 301 64.80 -19.29 -2.49
CA THR A 301 65.59 -20.52 -2.26
C THR A 301 64.82 -21.53 -1.43
N LYS A 302 64.72 -22.77 -1.93
CA LYS A 302 64.28 -23.92 -1.14
C LYS A 302 65.48 -24.81 -0.83
N THR A 303 65.76 -25.03 0.45
CA THR A 303 66.89 -25.87 0.90
C THR A 303 68.26 -25.41 0.35
N GLY A 304 68.42 -24.11 0.09
CA GLY A 304 69.65 -23.52 -0.42
C GLY A 304 69.81 -23.54 -1.94
N THR A 305 68.84 -24.09 -2.69
CA THR A 305 68.85 -24.09 -4.17
C THR A 305 67.82 -23.10 -4.69
N GLN A 306 68.20 -22.31 -5.70
CA GLN A 306 67.31 -21.37 -6.38
C GLN A 306 66.22 -22.13 -7.14
N ALA A 307 64.97 -21.66 -7.07
CA ALA A 307 63.86 -22.28 -7.79
C ALA A 307 64.13 -22.34 -9.30
N THR A 308 63.87 -23.50 -9.90
CA THR A 308 64.12 -23.80 -11.32
C THR A 308 62.84 -23.93 -12.16
N SER A 309 61.67 -23.83 -11.53
CA SER A 309 60.36 -23.82 -12.19
C SER A 309 59.39 -22.83 -11.54
N TYR A 310 58.35 -22.39 -12.27
CA TYR A 310 57.26 -21.62 -11.68
C TYR A 310 56.48 -22.42 -10.64
N LEU A 311 56.40 -23.75 -10.81
CA LEU A 311 55.78 -24.61 -9.80
C LEU A 311 56.57 -24.61 -8.49
N GLU A 312 57.89 -24.68 -8.53
CA GLU A 312 58.75 -24.61 -7.33
C GLU A 312 58.66 -23.25 -6.65
N LEU A 313 58.52 -22.16 -7.42
CA LEU A 313 58.26 -20.83 -6.87
C LEU A 313 56.98 -20.78 -6.01
N SER A 314 55.96 -21.58 -6.33
CA SER A 314 54.68 -21.59 -5.60
C SER A 314 54.78 -22.05 -4.14
N GLU A 315 55.90 -22.66 -3.76
CA GLU A 315 56.17 -23.10 -2.39
C GLU A 315 56.54 -21.95 -1.45
N ASN A 316 56.81 -20.77 -2.00
CA ASN A 316 57.05 -19.55 -1.24
C ASN A 316 55.94 -18.53 -1.52
N THR A 317 55.22 -18.11 -0.48
CA THR A 317 54.22 -17.03 -0.56
C THR A 317 54.89 -15.69 -0.84
N GLY A 318 54.28 -14.85 -1.69
CA GLY A 318 54.81 -13.53 -2.02
C GLY A 318 54.85 -13.25 -3.52
N ILE A 319 55.44 -12.10 -3.88
CA ILE A 319 55.59 -11.63 -5.25
C ILE A 319 57.06 -11.75 -5.64
N TYR A 320 57.35 -12.32 -6.81
CA TYR A 320 58.68 -12.49 -7.36
C TYR A 320 58.79 -11.81 -8.72
N TYR A 321 59.92 -11.17 -8.97
CA TYR A 321 60.27 -10.63 -10.28
C TYR A 321 61.34 -11.51 -10.94
N LEU A 322 61.06 -11.93 -12.17
CA LEU A 322 61.99 -12.64 -13.04
C LEU A 322 62.26 -11.79 -14.28
N THR A 323 63.53 -11.57 -14.59
CA THR A 323 63.96 -11.00 -15.87
C THR A 323 63.58 -11.93 -17.03
N THR A 324 63.60 -11.41 -18.26
CA THR A 324 63.33 -12.22 -19.47
C THR A 324 64.20 -13.47 -19.54
N ASN A 325 65.47 -13.36 -19.15
CA ASN A 325 66.42 -14.47 -19.19
C ASN A 325 66.13 -15.50 -18.09
N GLU A 326 65.83 -15.06 -16.88
CA GLU A 326 65.46 -15.94 -15.76
C GLU A 326 64.14 -16.68 -16.03
N SER A 327 63.16 -15.96 -16.59
CA SER A 327 61.86 -16.51 -17.00
C SER A 327 62.04 -17.63 -18.04
N LYS A 328 62.82 -17.38 -19.10
CA LYS A 328 63.11 -18.39 -20.14
C LYS A 328 63.96 -19.57 -19.67
N ALA A 329 64.69 -19.42 -18.57
CA ALA A 329 65.49 -20.48 -17.97
C ALA A 329 64.67 -21.43 -17.09
N MET A 330 63.42 -21.09 -16.74
CA MET A 330 62.53 -21.95 -15.97
C MET A 330 62.18 -23.23 -16.75
N THR A 331 62.24 -24.39 -16.11
CA THR A 331 62.02 -25.70 -16.77
C THR A 331 60.60 -25.86 -17.32
N ASP A 332 59.62 -25.16 -16.75
CA ASP A 332 58.22 -25.15 -17.19
C ASP A 332 57.83 -23.90 -18.00
N PHE A 333 58.80 -23.12 -18.50
CA PHE A 333 58.54 -21.97 -19.38
C PHE A 333 57.71 -22.32 -20.61
N ALA A 334 57.96 -23.48 -21.23
CA ALA A 334 57.19 -23.96 -22.38
C ALA A 334 55.69 -24.20 -22.08
N GLN A 335 55.29 -24.24 -20.81
CA GLN A 335 53.89 -24.35 -20.39
C GLN A 335 53.17 -23.00 -20.29
N LEU A 336 53.91 -21.88 -20.36
CA LEU A 336 53.31 -20.56 -20.43
C LEU A 336 52.68 -20.33 -21.81
N PRO A 337 51.58 -19.55 -21.88
CA PRO A 337 51.05 -19.05 -23.14
C PRO A 337 52.13 -18.32 -23.96
N THR A 338 52.02 -18.39 -25.29
CA THR A 338 52.99 -17.81 -26.24
C THR A 338 53.15 -16.29 -26.12
N GLU A 339 52.26 -15.62 -25.37
CA GLU A 339 52.25 -14.18 -25.11
C GLU A 339 53.35 -13.75 -24.10
N PHE A 340 53.94 -14.69 -23.34
CA PHE A 340 54.98 -14.40 -22.34
C PHE A 340 56.39 -14.36 -22.94
N ILE A 341 56.72 -13.26 -23.64
CA ILE A 341 58.03 -13.08 -24.31
C ILE A 341 59.04 -12.22 -23.53
N TYR A 342 58.58 -11.51 -22.50
CA TYR A 342 59.37 -10.61 -21.65
C TYR A 342 59.55 -11.17 -20.22
N GLY A 343 60.19 -10.40 -19.33
CA GLY A 343 60.24 -10.70 -17.90
C GLY A 343 58.84 -10.82 -17.31
N VAL A 344 58.73 -11.43 -16.13
CA VAL A 344 57.44 -11.74 -15.50
C VAL A 344 57.43 -11.41 -14.02
N PHE A 345 56.26 -11.01 -13.52
CA PHE A 345 55.96 -11.01 -12.10
C PHE A 345 55.16 -12.26 -11.77
N VAL A 346 55.58 -13.01 -10.75
CA VAL A 346 54.91 -14.21 -10.26
C VAL A 346 54.43 -13.93 -8.85
N GLU A 347 53.14 -14.07 -8.61
CA GLU A 347 52.53 -13.87 -7.30
C GLU A 347 51.89 -15.17 -6.82
N ASN A 348 52.26 -15.59 -5.61
CA ASN A 348 51.76 -16.81 -4.98
C ASN A 348 50.90 -16.42 -3.77
N ILE A 349 49.59 -16.62 -3.90
CA ILE A 349 48.59 -16.26 -2.90
C ILE A 349 48.13 -17.53 -2.17
N PRO A 350 48.26 -17.62 -0.84
CA PRO A 350 47.71 -18.71 -0.06
C PRO A 350 46.17 -18.65 -0.07
N ASN A 351 45.50 -19.76 -0.39
CA ASN A 351 44.05 -19.84 -0.35
C ASN A 351 43.58 -20.29 1.05
N ALA A 352 42.63 -19.58 1.64
CA ALA A 352 42.17 -19.79 3.02
C ALA A 352 41.42 -21.12 3.25
N THR A 353 40.98 -21.79 2.18
CA THR A 353 40.19 -23.03 2.29
C THR A 353 40.82 -24.12 1.42
N ILE A 354 41.38 -25.14 2.08
CA ILE A 354 41.97 -26.37 1.51
C ILE A 354 43.32 -26.12 0.82
N ASN A 355 44.43 -26.66 1.36
CA ASN A 355 45.70 -27.11 0.73
C ASN A 355 46.10 -26.63 -0.71
N ASN A 356 45.71 -25.44 -1.13
CA ASN A 356 45.79 -24.97 -2.51
C ASN A 356 46.44 -23.57 -2.55
N PHE A 357 47.22 -23.32 -3.57
CA PHE A 357 47.84 -22.03 -3.84
C PHE A 357 47.28 -21.45 -5.13
N LEU A 358 46.96 -20.16 -5.14
CA LEU A 358 46.68 -19.45 -6.38
C LEU A 358 48.00 -18.85 -6.87
N GLN A 359 48.43 -19.22 -8.07
CA GLN A 359 49.59 -18.62 -8.70
C GLN A 359 49.14 -17.74 -9.86
N ARG A 360 49.53 -16.46 -9.81
CA ARG A 360 49.28 -15.45 -10.83
C ARG A 360 50.60 -15.06 -11.49
N ILE A 361 50.61 -14.93 -12.81
CA ILE A 361 51.78 -14.50 -13.57
C ILE A 361 51.40 -13.35 -14.50
N THR A 362 52.15 -12.25 -14.43
CA THR A 362 51.92 -11.03 -15.22
C THR A 362 53.16 -10.73 -16.06
N SER A 363 52.98 -10.45 -17.34
CA SER A 363 54.09 -10.04 -18.20
C SER A 363 54.56 -8.63 -17.83
N ASN A 364 55.87 -8.48 -17.69
CA ASN A 364 56.53 -7.20 -17.44
C ASN A 364 56.95 -6.57 -18.78
N VAL A 365 55.96 -6.06 -19.51
CA VAL A 365 56.20 -5.33 -20.76
C VAL A 365 56.72 -3.94 -20.41
N THR A 366 58.00 -3.68 -20.69
CA THR A 366 58.65 -2.40 -20.38
C THR A 366 58.39 -1.29 -21.39
N ASP A 367 57.96 -1.64 -22.61
CA ASP A 367 57.74 -0.65 -23.67
C ASP A 367 56.34 -0.03 -23.68
N GLY A 368 55.35 -0.65 -23.01
CA GLY A 368 53.97 -0.16 -22.87
C GLY A 368 53.19 0.09 -24.17
N VAL A 369 53.81 -0.15 -25.33
CA VAL A 369 53.31 0.28 -26.65
C VAL A 369 53.15 -0.92 -27.59
N SER A 370 53.98 -1.97 -27.45
CA SER A 370 53.99 -3.08 -28.41
C SER A 370 52.97 -4.17 -28.07
N GLN A 371 52.75 -4.44 -26.77
CA GLN A 371 51.69 -5.34 -26.27
C GLN A 371 51.26 -4.92 -24.84
N PRO A 372 49.96 -4.99 -24.50
CA PRO A 372 49.52 -4.75 -23.13
C PRO A 372 50.05 -5.84 -22.19
N PRO A 373 50.31 -5.53 -20.90
CA PRO A 373 50.62 -6.54 -19.90
C PRO A 373 49.52 -7.59 -19.83
N VAL A 374 49.88 -8.85 -20.06
CA VAL A 374 48.96 -9.99 -19.96
C VAL A 374 49.14 -10.64 -18.61
N THR A 375 48.03 -11.00 -17.97
CA THR A 375 48.05 -11.71 -16.69
C THR A 375 47.34 -13.04 -16.86
N TYR A 376 47.91 -14.10 -16.30
CA TYR A 376 47.33 -15.43 -16.24
C TYR A 376 47.33 -15.93 -14.80
N TRP A 377 46.43 -16.85 -14.47
CA TRP A 377 46.37 -17.49 -13.18
C TRP A 377 46.16 -19.00 -13.30
N ARG A 378 46.59 -19.74 -12.29
CA ARG A 378 46.30 -21.17 -12.11
C ARG A 378 46.12 -21.50 -10.63
N VAL A 379 45.41 -22.59 -10.35
CA VAL A 379 45.34 -23.18 -9.00
C VAL A 379 46.35 -24.30 -8.93
N ILE A 380 47.05 -24.40 -7.80
CA ILE A 380 48.01 -25.46 -7.52
C ILE A 380 47.48 -26.21 -6.31
N GLU A 381 47.11 -27.47 -6.51
CA GLU A 381 46.58 -28.33 -5.45
C GLU A 381 47.70 -29.14 -4.80
N LYS A 382 47.82 -29.06 -3.47
CA LYS A 382 48.77 -29.86 -2.69
C LYS A 382 48.15 -31.22 -2.38
N LYS A 383 48.70 -32.27 -3.00
CA LYS A 383 48.33 -33.68 -2.81
C LYS A 383 49.40 -34.40 -1.98
N ALA A 384 49.09 -35.61 -1.54
CA ALA A 384 50.00 -36.44 -0.73
C ALA A 384 51.32 -36.80 -1.44
N ASP A 385 51.34 -36.72 -2.77
CA ASP A 385 52.45 -37.06 -3.67
C ASP A 385 53.14 -35.84 -4.31
N GLY A 386 52.69 -34.61 -4.02
CA GLY A 386 53.30 -33.37 -4.53
C GLY A 386 52.28 -32.30 -4.90
N TYR A 387 52.70 -31.34 -5.73
CA TYR A 387 51.86 -30.23 -6.20
C TYR A 387 51.34 -30.50 -7.62
N THR A 388 50.03 -30.42 -7.81
CA THR A 388 49.39 -30.58 -9.13
C THR A 388 48.86 -29.22 -9.63
N PRO A 389 49.47 -28.59 -10.64
CA PRO A 389 48.96 -27.34 -11.21
C PRO A 389 47.81 -27.58 -12.19
N THR A 390 46.78 -26.73 -12.15
CA THR A 390 45.79 -26.62 -13.24
C THR A 390 46.41 -25.91 -14.44
N LYS A 391 45.73 -26.01 -15.60
CA LYS A 391 46.08 -25.20 -16.79
C LYS A 391 46.01 -23.70 -16.45
N TRP A 392 46.88 -22.92 -17.09
CA TRP A 392 46.85 -21.47 -17.05
C TRP A 392 45.56 -20.93 -17.66
N ARG A 393 44.95 -19.94 -16.99
CA ARG A 393 43.75 -19.23 -17.43
C ARG A 393 44.07 -17.74 -17.55
N LYS A 394 43.67 -17.10 -18.65
CA LYS A 394 43.90 -15.66 -18.85
C LYS A 394 43.05 -14.86 -17.87
N VAL A 395 43.64 -13.85 -17.24
CA VAL A 395 42.89 -12.79 -16.56
C VAL A 395 42.38 -11.85 -17.65
N VAL A 396 41.06 -11.74 -17.71
CA VAL A 396 40.25 -10.89 -18.61
C VAL A 396 40.94 -9.53 -18.82
N SER A 397 41.27 -9.20 -20.08
CA SER A 397 41.97 -7.97 -20.46
C SER A 397 41.03 -6.75 -20.45
N GLN A 398 41.56 -5.53 -20.62
CA GLN A 398 40.73 -4.31 -20.70
C GLN A 398 39.73 -4.34 -21.89
N ASP A 399 40.07 -5.07 -22.95
CA ASP A 399 39.21 -5.32 -24.11
C ASP A 399 38.11 -6.35 -23.80
N ASP A 400 38.40 -7.33 -22.95
CA ASP A 400 37.38 -8.25 -22.42
C ASP A 400 36.51 -7.57 -21.34
N ALA A 401 37.04 -6.56 -20.64
CA ALA A 401 36.27 -5.70 -19.73
C ALA A 401 35.31 -4.78 -20.49
N GLN A 402 35.63 -4.36 -21.73
CA GLN A 402 34.69 -3.65 -22.62
C GLN A 402 33.45 -4.50 -22.92
N MET A 403 33.54 -5.83 -22.92
CA MET A 403 32.39 -6.74 -23.04
C MET A 403 31.44 -6.68 -21.83
N HIS A 404 31.89 -6.06 -20.73
CA HIS A 404 31.16 -5.89 -19.47
C HIS A 404 30.91 -4.42 -19.09
N LYS A 405 31.27 -3.46 -19.96
CA LYS A 405 30.99 -2.04 -19.71
C LYS A 405 29.53 -1.72 -20.03
N LEU A 406 28.88 -1.05 -19.09
CA LEU A 406 27.50 -0.59 -19.26
C LEU A 406 27.39 0.54 -20.31
N THR A 407 28.46 1.30 -20.55
CA THR A 407 28.54 2.43 -21.50
C THR A 407 29.92 2.50 -22.16
N GLY A 408 30.09 3.32 -23.20
CA GLY A 408 31.39 3.70 -23.75
C GLY A 408 32.26 4.45 -22.73
N ASP A 409 33.54 4.65 -23.07
CA ASP A 409 34.53 5.31 -22.18
C ASP A 409 34.21 6.79 -21.91
N ASP A 410 33.40 7.41 -22.76
CA ASP A 410 32.87 8.77 -22.63
C ASP A 410 31.49 8.82 -21.94
N GLY A 411 30.99 7.67 -21.46
CA GLY A 411 29.65 7.53 -20.90
C GLY A 411 28.54 7.46 -21.96
N ALA A 412 28.88 7.51 -23.26
CA ALA A 412 27.90 7.40 -24.32
C ALA A 412 27.44 5.96 -24.55
N VAL A 413 26.32 5.80 -25.25
CA VAL A 413 25.80 4.48 -25.60
C VAL A 413 26.72 3.81 -26.64
N VAL A 414 27.06 2.53 -26.42
CA VAL A 414 27.97 1.79 -27.30
C VAL A 414 27.28 1.46 -28.62
N ARG A 415 27.94 1.73 -29.75
CA ARG A 415 27.42 1.44 -31.10
C ARG A 415 27.94 0.12 -31.64
N LEU A 416 27.15 -0.56 -32.48
CA LEU A 416 27.57 -1.81 -33.13
C LEU A 416 28.91 -1.69 -33.86
N SER A 417 29.19 -0.54 -34.49
CA SER A 417 30.44 -0.28 -35.20
C SER A 417 31.69 -0.31 -34.32
N SER A 418 31.54 -0.10 -33.01
CA SER A 418 32.63 -0.07 -32.03
C SER A 418 32.96 -1.43 -31.40
N LEU A 419 32.22 -2.49 -31.75
CA LEU A 419 32.43 -3.83 -31.21
C LEU A 419 33.37 -4.67 -32.07
N SER A 420 34.24 -5.44 -31.41
CA SER A 420 35.11 -6.45 -32.03
C SER A 420 35.19 -7.68 -31.13
N PRO A 421 34.71 -8.87 -31.57
CA PRO A 421 34.08 -9.14 -32.87
C PRO A 421 32.68 -8.52 -33.02
N LYS A 422 32.22 -8.25 -34.24
CA LYS A 422 30.85 -7.74 -34.46
C LYS A 422 29.85 -8.91 -34.37
N PRO A 423 28.81 -8.82 -33.51
CA PRO A 423 27.76 -9.83 -33.46
C PRO A 423 26.92 -9.81 -34.74
N LYS A 424 26.47 -10.99 -35.18
CA LYS A 424 25.69 -11.20 -36.42
C LYS A 424 24.19 -11.29 -36.17
N SER A 425 23.77 -11.53 -34.94
CA SER A 425 22.36 -11.59 -34.52
C SER A 425 22.16 -10.97 -33.14
N TYR A 426 20.94 -10.55 -32.80
CA TYR A 426 20.58 -10.09 -31.46
C TYR A 426 20.80 -11.17 -30.40
N GLU A 427 20.61 -12.45 -30.74
CA GLU A 427 20.95 -13.57 -29.85
C GLU A 427 22.46 -13.64 -29.57
N GLU A 428 23.29 -13.63 -30.62
CA GLU A 428 24.75 -13.67 -30.48
C GLU A 428 25.25 -12.46 -29.70
N PHE A 429 24.67 -11.29 -29.97
CA PHE A 429 24.94 -10.05 -29.22
C PHE A 429 24.71 -10.26 -27.72
N ALA A 430 23.57 -10.82 -27.32
CA ALA A 430 23.24 -11.08 -25.91
C ALA A 430 24.12 -12.15 -25.24
N ARG A 431 24.72 -13.06 -26.02
CA ARG A 431 25.63 -14.09 -25.49
C ARG A 431 27.05 -13.56 -25.28
N LEU A 432 27.49 -12.68 -26.18
CA LEU A 432 28.86 -12.17 -26.19
C LEU A 432 29.02 -10.96 -25.27
N TYR A 433 28.00 -10.10 -25.15
CA TYR A 433 28.14 -8.78 -24.56
C TYR A 433 27.17 -8.52 -23.41
N THR A 434 27.57 -7.68 -22.45
CA THR A 434 26.71 -7.12 -21.40
C THR A 434 26.89 -5.60 -21.38
N GLY A 435 25.80 -4.84 -21.38
CA GLY A 435 25.86 -3.37 -21.44
C GLY A 435 24.65 -2.68 -22.08
N TRP A 436 24.75 -1.36 -22.26
CA TRP A 436 23.78 -0.53 -22.98
C TRP A 436 24.29 -0.19 -24.39
N TYR A 437 23.50 -0.54 -25.39
CA TYR A 437 23.81 -0.41 -26.80
C TYR A 437 22.74 0.36 -27.55
N TYR A 438 23.13 1.01 -28.65
CA TYR A 438 22.22 1.64 -29.58
C TYR A 438 22.47 1.06 -30.97
N LEU A 439 21.40 0.57 -31.58
CA LEU A 439 21.38 0.14 -32.96
C LEU A 439 20.51 1.13 -33.74
N SER A 440 21.10 1.72 -34.78
CA SER A 440 20.30 2.45 -35.76
C SER A 440 19.38 1.47 -36.51
N THR A 441 18.37 1.99 -37.20
CA THR A 441 17.51 1.15 -38.07
C THR A 441 18.35 0.33 -39.06
N ALA A 442 19.38 0.94 -39.66
CA ALA A 442 20.27 0.28 -40.60
C ALA A 442 21.10 -0.83 -39.92
N ASP A 443 21.68 -0.56 -38.74
CA ASP A 443 22.44 -1.57 -37.99
C ASP A 443 21.54 -2.75 -37.59
N SER A 444 20.34 -2.46 -37.11
CA SER A 444 19.36 -3.48 -36.72
C SER A 444 18.98 -4.40 -37.89
N GLN A 445 18.83 -3.84 -39.10
CA GLN A 445 18.50 -4.62 -40.31
C GLN A 445 19.64 -5.54 -40.77
N THR A 446 20.86 -5.36 -40.28
CA THR A 446 21.98 -6.28 -40.57
C THR A 446 21.99 -7.54 -39.71
N MET A 447 21.18 -7.60 -38.65
CA MET A 447 21.10 -8.75 -37.74
C MET A 447 20.29 -9.88 -38.36
N GLU A 448 20.82 -11.10 -38.32
CA GLU A 448 20.21 -12.30 -38.93
C GLU A 448 18.80 -12.60 -38.38
N ASP A 449 18.53 -12.29 -37.12
CA ASP A 449 17.25 -12.48 -36.44
C ASP A 449 16.36 -11.22 -36.38
N TYR A 450 16.67 -10.18 -37.18
CA TYR A 450 15.89 -8.94 -37.25
C TYR A 450 14.39 -9.17 -37.53
N SER A 451 14.07 -10.11 -38.42
CA SER A 451 12.68 -10.45 -38.79
C SER A 451 11.85 -11.02 -37.63
N GLN A 452 12.51 -11.46 -36.56
CA GLN A 452 11.86 -12.00 -35.36
C GLN A 452 11.53 -10.91 -34.32
N LEU A 453 11.94 -9.66 -34.56
CA LEU A 453 11.54 -8.54 -33.71
C LEU A 453 10.03 -8.29 -33.84
N PRO A 454 9.35 -7.89 -32.76
CA PRO A 454 7.97 -7.42 -32.86
C PRO A 454 7.83 -6.28 -33.88
N PRO A 455 6.71 -6.17 -34.61
CA PRO A 455 6.54 -5.16 -35.66
C PRO A 455 6.81 -3.72 -35.21
N THR A 456 6.53 -3.40 -33.93
CA THR A 456 6.75 -2.07 -33.33
C THR A 456 8.22 -1.69 -33.14
N LEU A 457 9.14 -2.67 -33.19
CA LEU A 457 10.59 -2.43 -33.13
C LEU A 457 11.27 -2.59 -34.48
N GLN A 458 10.52 -2.98 -35.51
CA GLN A 458 11.04 -2.99 -36.87
C GLN A 458 11.03 -1.56 -37.42
N ASN A 459 12.07 -1.21 -38.19
CA ASN A 459 12.23 0.06 -38.88
C ASN A 459 12.43 1.30 -37.98
N VAL A 460 12.73 1.11 -36.69
CA VAL A 460 13.09 2.17 -35.74
C VAL A 460 14.48 1.95 -35.16
N GLY A 461 15.11 2.99 -34.64
CA GLY A 461 16.32 2.85 -33.82
C GLY A 461 15.98 2.17 -32.49
N VAL A 462 16.88 1.35 -31.97
CA VAL A 462 16.63 0.55 -30.77
C VAL A 462 17.75 0.74 -29.76
N PHE A 463 17.38 1.10 -28.52
CA PHE A 463 18.26 0.97 -27.37
C PHE A 463 18.14 -0.44 -26.81
N MET A 464 19.28 -1.07 -26.55
CA MET A 464 19.34 -2.43 -26.06
C MET A 464 20.13 -2.49 -24.76
N LEU A 465 19.54 -3.09 -23.73
CA LEU A 465 20.21 -3.41 -22.47
C LEU A 465 20.39 -4.93 -22.36
N ILE A 466 21.62 -5.37 -22.19
CA ILE A 466 21.96 -6.77 -21.89
C ILE A 466 22.53 -6.85 -20.47
N GLY A 467 21.80 -7.50 -19.57
CA GLY A 467 22.20 -7.70 -18.17
C GLY A 467 22.36 -9.17 -17.80
N ALA A 468 22.97 -9.45 -16.65
CA ALA A 468 23.01 -10.80 -16.09
C ALA A 468 21.59 -11.31 -15.79
N GLY A 469 21.31 -12.57 -16.13
CA GLY A 469 20.09 -13.26 -15.73
C GLY A 469 20.12 -13.67 -14.25
N ILE A 470 19.02 -14.26 -13.78
CA ILE A 470 18.89 -14.75 -12.39
C ILE A 470 19.87 -15.91 -12.08
N ASP A 471 20.25 -16.68 -13.11
CA ASP A 471 21.21 -17.78 -13.00
C ASP A 471 22.51 -17.44 -13.75
N VAL A 472 23.64 -17.97 -13.28
CA VAL A 472 25.01 -17.73 -13.82
C VAL A 472 25.21 -18.07 -15.31
N ASN A 473 24.22 -18.66 -15.98
CA ASN A 473 24.27 -19.11 -17.38
C ASN A 473 23.26 -18.41 -18.32
N ASN A 474 22.56 -17.37 -17.84
CA ASN A 474 21.51 -16.69 -18.60
C ASN A 474 21.79 -15.18 -18.73
N ALA A 475 21.32 -14.56 -19.81
CA ALA A 475 21.33 -13.11 -19.99
C ALA A 475 19.89 -12.57 -20.16
N THR A 476 19.63 -11.40 -19.62
CA THR A 476 18.37 -10.66 -19.86
C THR A 476 18.63 -9.63 -20.96
N GLN A 477 17.86 -9.70 -22.05
CA GLN A 477 17.94 -8.77 -23.16
C GLN A 477 16.67 -7.92 -23.22
N THR A 478 16.82 -6.60 -23.10
CA THR A 478 15.74 -5.61 -23.13
C THR A 478 15.92 -4.70 -24.32
N LEU A 479 14.86 -4.43 -25.07
CA LEU A 479 14.86 -3.50 -26.21
C LEU A 479 13.85 -2.37 -25.96
N ILE A 480 14.26 -1.15 -26.30
CA ILE A 480 13.47 0.08 -26.17
C ILE A 480 13.47 0.79 -27.52
N ALA A 481 12.28 1.08 -28.05
CA ALA A 481 12.13 1.87 -29.27
C ALA A 481 12.63 3.31 -29.05
N ASN A 482 13.48 3.82 -29.94
CA ASN A 482 13.88 5.23 -29.96
C ASN A 482 12.83 6.07 -30.71
N THR A 483 11.64 6.17 -30.12
CA THR A 483 10.48 6.92 -30.64
C THR A 483 9.88 7.80 -29.54
N ALA A 484 9.03 8.77 -29.91
CA ALA A 484 8.37 9.66 -28.96
C ALA A 484 7.46 8.93 -27.94
N ALA A 485 6.86 7.81 -28.37
CA ALA A 485 6.22 6.83 -27.49
C ALA A 485 7.21 5.69 -27.23
N GLN A 486 7.64 5.50 -25.98
CA GLN A 486 8.63 4.47 -25.63
C GLN A 486 7.94 3.12 -25.44
N THR A 487 8.15 2.18 -26.36
CA THR A 487 7.78 0.78 -26.17
C THR A 487 8.96 0.00 -25.60
N MET A 488 8.75 -0.70 -24.48
CA MET A 488 9.78 -1.52 -23.82
C MET A 488 9.37 -2.99 -23.78
N ILE A 489 10.26 -3.87 -24.25
CA ILE A 489 10.10 -5.33 -24.21
C ILE A 489 11.36 -6.00 -23.66
N TYR A 490 11.22 -7.22 -23.12
CA TYR A 490 12.34 -8.02 -22.62
C TYR A 490 12.20 -9.50 -22.99
N ARG A 491 13.32 -10.23 -23.05
CA ARG A 491 13.38 -11.69 -23.12
C ARG A 491 14.57 -12.24 -22.33
N ILE A 492 14.53 -13.55 -22.05
CA ILE A 492 15.67 -14.28 -21.46
C ILE A 492 16.35 -15.08 -22.56
N VAL A 493 17.67 -14.96 -22.66
CA VAL A 493 18.52 -15.72 -23.57
C VAL A 493 19.26 -16.79 -22.77
N ARG A 494 19.10 -18.06 -23.14
CA ARG A 494 19.78 -19.21 -22.52
C ARG A 494 20.78 -19.81 -23.50
N ASN A 495 21.78 -20.52 -22.97
CA ASN A 495 22.74 -21.23 -23.81
C ASN A 495 22.03 -22.34 -24.62
N GLY A 496 21.77 -22.07 -25.91
CA GLY A 496 21.09 -22.99 -26.84
C GLY A 496 19.57 -22.84 -26.93
N SER A 497 18.93 -21.86 -26.28
CA SER A 497 17.48 -21.67 -26.33
C SER A 497 17.06 -20.20 -26.17
N LEU A 498 16.17 -19.74 -27.05
CA LEU A 498 15.64 -18.39 -27.11
C LEU A 498 14.20 -18.36 -26.58
N LEU A 499 13.92 -17.60 -25.52
CA LEU A 499 12.54 -17.41 -25.05
C LEU A 499 11.84 -16.27 -25.80
N PRO A 500 10.50 -16.33 -25.94
CA PRO A 500 9.74 -15.28 -26.62
C PRO A 500 9.81 -13.93 -25.88
N TRP A 501 9.69 -12.85 -26.65
CA TRP A 501 9.61 -11.48 -26.15
C TRP A 501 8.37 -11.24 -25.28
N LYS A 502 8.53 -10.46 -24.20
CA LYS A 502 7.47 -10.02 -23.28
C LYS A 502 7.43 -8.50 -23.20
N SER A 503 6.24 -7.92 -23.10
CA SER A 503 6.05 -6.47 -22.98
C SER A 503 6.12 -6.00 -21.53
N VAL A 504 6.80 -4.87 -21.28
CA VAL A 504 6.90 -4.21 -19.96
C VAL A 504 6.07 -2.93 -19.94
N MET A 505 6.08 -2.17 -21.05
CA MET A 505 5.31 -0.93 -21.21
C MET A 505 4.80 -0.81 -22.64
N ASN A 506 3.49 -0.63 -22.78
CA ASN A 506 2.82 -0.19 -24.01
C ASN A 506 1.95 1.03 -23.69
N ASP A 507 1.64 1.85 -24.70
CA ASP A 507 0.85 3.07 -24.56
C ASP A 507 -0.51 2.86 -23.85
N ALA A 508 -1.03 1.62 -23.83
CA ALA A 508 -2.26 1.26 -23.13
C ALA A 508 -2.17 1.36 -21.58
N ASN A 509 -0.96 1.40 -21.01
CA ASN A 509 -0.73 1.45 -19.55
C ASN A 509 -0.13 2.78 -19.05
N THR A 510 0.04 3.77 -19.92
CA THR A 510 0.59 5.09 -19.60
C THR A 510 -0.46 6.17 -19.79
N VAL A 511 -0.46 7.20 -18.94
CA VAL A 511 -1.39 8.34 -19.03
C VAL A 511 -0.59 9.58 -19.47
N ASN A 512 -0.82 10.06 -20.68
CA ASN A 512 -0.30 11.32 -21.24
C ASN A 512 -0.76 12.55 -20.42
N THR A 513 0.16 13.42 -20.00
CA THR A 513 -0.15 14.59 -19.16
C THR A 513 -0.27 15.89 -19.95
N THR A 514 -0.04 15.88 -21.26
CA THR A 514 0.06 17.09 -22.09
C THR A 514 -0.93 17.12 -23.25
N GLU A 515 -1.42 15.97 -23.72
CA GLU A 515 -2.40 15.88 -24.81
C GLU A 515 -3.65 15.07 -24.43
N PRO A 516 -4.82 15.35 -25.05
CA PRO A 516 -6.03 14.56 -24.85
C PRO A 516 -5.80 13.09 -25.20
N GLN A 517 -6.28 12.18 -24.34
CA GLN A 517 -6.19 10.74 -24.57
C GLN A 517 -7.44 10.02 -24.07
N SER A 518 -7.70 8.83 -24.62
CA SER A 518 -8.70 7.90 -24.10
C SER A 518 -8.03 6.82 -23.27
N VAL A 519 -8.42 6.68 -22.00
CA VAL A 519 -7.88 5.66 -21.09
C VAL A 519 -8.96 4.62 -20.78
N GLY A 520 -8.65 3.33 -20.97
CA GLY A 520 -9.54 2.21 -20.66
C GLY A 520 -9.22 1.50 -19.33
N GLY A 521 -10.19 0.75 -18.81
CA GLY A 521 -10.07 -0.08 -17.61
C GLY A 521 -10.42 0.62 -16.28
N LEU A 522 -10.45 -0.15 -15.20
CA LEU A 522 -10.67 0.35 -13.83
C LEU A 522 -9.41 1.10 -13.34
N LYS A 523 -9.57 2.32 -12.83
CA LYS A 523 -8.48 3.16 -12.30
C LYS A 523 -8.77 3.56 -10.86
N ASN A 524 -7.76 3.41 -10.01
CA ASN A 524 -7.80 3.84 -8.61
C ASN A 524 -6.99 5.13 -8.47
N PHE A 525 -7.59 6.17 -7.91
CA PHE A 525 -6.92 7.45 -7.68
C PHE A 525 -6.74 7.67 -6.18
N LEU A 526 -5.57 8.19 -5.77
CA LEU A 526 -5.28 8.55 -4.38
C LEU A 526 -5.95 9.88 -3.97
N GLU A 527 -6.30 10.71 -4.95
CA GLU A 527 -6.98 11.99 -4.79
C GLU A 527 -8.11 12.12 -5.82
N ALA A 528 -9.15 12.92 -5.51
CA ALA A 528 -10.28 13.12 -6.42
C ALA A 528 -9.82 13.79 -7.73
N PRO A 529 -10.08 13.19 -8.91
CA PRO A 529 -9.70 13.78 -10.19
C PRO A 529 -10.33 15.17 -10.38
N THR A 530 -9.62 16.10 -11.03
CA THR A 530 -10.12 17.45 -11.33
C THR A 530 -10.09 17.76 -12.84
N VAL A 531 -11.03 18.59 -13.31
CA VAL A 531 -11.05 19.17 -14.65
C VAL A 531 -10.99 20.68 -14.50
N LYS A 532 -9.91 21.31 -14.99
CA LYS A 532 -9.65 22.77 -14.86
C LYS A 532 -9.72 23.27 -13.40
N GLY A 533 -9.22 22.48 -12.46
CA GLY A 533 -9.22 22.81 -11.02
C GLY A 533 -10.56 22.57 -10.31
N VAL A 534 -11.56 22.01 -10.99
CA VAL A 534 -12.84 21.62 -10.41
C VAL A 534 -12.88 20.11 -10.25
N SER A 535 -13.15 19.60 -9.05
CA SER A 535 -13.31 18.15 -8.82
C SER A 535 -14.36 17.54 -9.75
N VAL A 536 -14.04 16.41 -10.36
CA VAL A 536 -14.91 15.65 -11.28
C VAL A 536 -16.07 14.99 -10.53
N LEU A 537 -16.01 14.94 -9.20
CA LEU A 537 -17.20 14.81 -8.37
C LEU A 537 -18.00 16.09 -8.52
N THR A 538 -18.93 16.11 -9.47
CA THR A 538 -19.96 17.14 -9.56
C THR A 538 -20.68 17.18 -8.22
N ASP A 539 -20.37 18.22 -7.45
CA ASP A 539 -21.20 18.75 -6.39
C ASP A 539 -22.47 19.35 -7.01
N THR A 540 -23.25 18.49 -7.66
CA THR A 540 -24.66 18.74 -7.89
C THR A 540 -25.36 18.02 -6.77
N GLU A 541 -25.94 18.82 -5.87
CA GLU A 541 -27.00 18.41 -4.95
C GLU A 541 -27.74 17.15 -5.47
N LEU A 542 -27.79 16.08 -4.67
CA LEU A 542 -28.42 14.82 -5.07
C LEU A 542 -29.85 15.09 -5.56
N PRO A 543 -30.35 14.37 -6.59
CA PRO A 543 -31.77 14.38 -6.90
C PRO A 543 -32.60 14.10 -5.65
N PHE A 544 -33.77 14.72 -5.55
CA PHE A 544 -34.64 14.44 -4.41
C PHE A 544 -35.01 12.96 -4.40
N GLU A 545 -34.79 12.27 -3.28
CA GLU A 545 -35.22 10.89 -3.10
C GLU A 545 -35.57 10.66 -1.63
N ALA A 546 -36.76 10.11 -1.40
CA ALA A 546 -37.35 9.99 -0.07
C ALA A 546 -38.19 8.72 0.08
N TRP A 547 -38.16 8.17 1.30
CA TRP A 547 -38.99 7.05 1.73
C TRP A 547 -39.99 7.52 2.78
N TYR A 548 -41.21 7.01 2.68
CA TYR A 548 -42.33 7.39 3.52
C TYR A 548 -42.80 6.18 4.34
N VAL A 549 -43.32 6.44 5.54
CA VAL A 549 -43.90 5.38 6.38
C VAL A 549 -45.25 4.92 5.84
N GLN A 550 -45.78 3.88 6.48
CA GLN A 550 -47.15 3.43 6.30
C GLN A 550 -48.15 4.59 6.51
N ALA A 551 -49.04 4.77 5.55
CA ALA A 551 -50.07 5.79 5.57
C ALA A 551 -51.26 5.41 6.47
N ALA A 552 -52.16 6.36 6.73
CA ALA A 552 -53.42 6.05 7.40
C ALA A 552 -54.29 5.09 6.54
N SER A 553 -54.91 4.09 7.19
CA SER A 553 -55.90 3.24 6.52
C SER A 553 -57.23 3.99 6.39
N ILE A 554 -57.80 4.02 5.19
CA ILE A 554 -59.11 4.60 4.93
C ILE A 554 -60.12 3.47 4.69
N LYS A 555 -61.32 3.60 5.25
CA LYS A 555 -62.43 2.64 5.09
C LYS A 555 -63.43 3.15 4.06
N LYS A 556 -64.14 2.22 3.40
CA LYS A 556 -65.21 2.52 2.43
C LYS A 556 -64.74 3.46 1.32
N ILE A 557 -63.71 3.02 0.60
CA ILE A 557 -63.10 3.81 -0.47
C ILE A 557 -63.84 3.49 -1.77
N ALA A 558 -64.60 4.45 -2.27
CA ALA A 558 -65.29 4.34 -3.55
C ALA A 558 -64.34 4.59 -4.74
N ASP A 559 -64.85 4.44 -5.96
CA ASP A 559 -64.18 4.87 -7.18
C ASP A 559 -63.66 6.30 -7.06
N LYS A 560 -62.43 6.52 -7.54
CA LYS A 560 -61.64 7.76 -7.40
C LYS A 560 -61.25 8.14 -5.97
N GLY A 561 -61.61 7.35 -4.95
CA GLY A 561 -61.17 7.62 -3.59
C GLY A 561 -59.64 7.70 -3.49
N ARG A 562 -59.16 8.74 -2.80
CA ARG A 562 -57.71 9.01 -2.63
C ARG A 562 -57.14 8.18 -1.49
N LEU A 563 -56.00 7.58 -1.72
CA LEU A 563 -55.19 6.94 -0.69
C LEU A 563 -54.22 7.98 -0.13
N PRO A 564 -54.19 8.19 1.21
CA PRO A 564 -53.22 9.08 1.81
C PRO A 564 -51.83 8.47 1.68
N VAL A 565 -50.83 9.34 1.60
CA VAL A 565 -49.42 8.99 1.73
C VAL A 565 -49.00 9.12 3.20
N GLY A 566 -48.01 8.35 3.64
CA GLY A 566 -47.46 8.46 4.99
C GLY A 566 -46.45 9.61 5.07
N ARG A 567 -45.98 9.96 6.28
CA ARG A 567 -44.97 11.02 6.43
C ARG A 567 -43.60 10.58 5.89
N GLU A 568 -42.79 11.55 5.47
CA GLU A 568 -41.40 11.33 5.07
C GLU A 568 -40.57 10.83 6.27
N VAL A 569 -39.81 9.75 6.09
CA VAL A 569 -39.01 9.08 7.13
C VAL A 569 -37.55 9.48 7.00
N THR A 570 -37.01 9.28 5.81
CA THR A 570 -35.62 9.49 5.49
C THR A 570 -35.48 9.87 4.03
N THR A 571 -34.33 10.42 3.70
CA THR A 571 -33.96 10.85 2.37
C THR A 571 -32.56 10.37 2.02
N ILE A 572 -32.25 10.31 0.74
CA ILE A 572 -30.93 9.88 0.29
C ILE A 572 -29.82 10.81 0.79
N GLY A 573 -30.16 12.10 0.97
CA GLY A 573 -29.27 13.09 1.58
C GLY A 573 -28.96 12.79 3.05
N LYS A 574 -29.98 12.43 3.85
CA LYS A 574 -29.77 12.01 5.25
C LYS A 574 -28.98 10.71 5.34
N GLN A 575 -29.29 9.73 4.50
CA GLN A 575 -28.63 8.42 4.52
C GLN A 575 -27.13 8.49 4.21
N TYR A 576 -26.72 9.40 3.31
CA TYR A 576 -25.31 9.54 2.91
C TYR A 576 -24.61 10.79 3.47
N GLY A 577 -25.29 11.60 4.29
CA GLY A 577 -24.73 12.86 4.79
C GLY A 577 -24.40 13.88 3.69
N ARG A 578 -25.24 13.95 2.64
CA ARG A 578 -25.03 14.81 1.46
C ARG A 578 -26.16 15.81 1.24
N LYS A 579 -25.85 16.94 0.60
CA LYS A 579 -26.86 17.90 0.13
C LYS A 579 -27.74 17.26 -0.95
N MET A 580 -29.04 17.50 -0.89
CA MET A 580 -30.07 16.93 -1.77
C MET A 580 -31.14 17.98 -2.06
N LYS A 581 -31.69 17.98 -3.29
CA LYS A 581 -32.71 18.91 -3.75
C LYS A 581 -33.90 18.85 -2.82
N SER A 582 -34.54 20.00 -2.59
CA SER A 582 -35.77 20.05 -1.79
C SER A 582 -36.87 19.19 -2.41
N ASN A 583 -37.76 18.68 -1.55
CA ASN A 583 -38.94 17.91 -1.95
C ASN A 583 -39.74 18.70 -3.01
N PRO A 584 -39.94 18.16 -4.23
CA PRO A 584 -40.69 18.84 -5.27
C PRO A 584 -42.21 18.77 -5.04
N LEU A 585 -42.67 18.10 -3.99
CA LEU A 585 -44.09 17.88 -3.68
C LEU A 585 -44.45 18.47 -2.31
N LYS A 586 -45.56 19.21 -2.28
CA LYS A 586 -46.15 19.73 -1.06
C LYS A 586 -47.51 19.08 -0.81
N TRP A 587 -47.52 18.10 0.10
CA TRP A 587 -48.73 17.40 0.52
C TRP A 587 -49.68 18.31 1.31
N ASN A 588 -50.99 18.11 1.14
CA ASN A 588 -52.01 18.70 1.99
C ASN A 588 -52.03 18.06 3.38
N SER A 589 -52.78 18.65 4.32
CA SER A 589 -52.81 18.22 5.74
C SER A 589 -53.24 16.77 5.95
N ASP A 590 -54.10 16.25 5.09
CA ASP A 590 -54.60 14.87 5.09
C ASP A 590 -53.78 13.93 4.18
N GLN A 591 -52.71 14.43 3.55
CA GLN A 591 -51.76 13.69 2.70
C GLN A 591 -52.41 12.94 1.52
N THR A 592 -53.58 13.39 1.06
CA THR A 592 -54.32 12.77 -0.06
C THR A 592 -53.97 13.37 -1.42
N LYS A 593 -53.40 14.59 -1.45
CA LYS A 593 -52.92 15.25 -2.67
C LYS A 593 -51.70 16.12 -2.42
N ALA A 594 -50.87 16.31 -3.44
CA ALA A 594 -49.72 17.21 -3.39
C ALA A 594 -49.69 18.20 -4.54
N GLU A 595 -49.28 19.43 -4.23
CA GLU A 595 -48.90 20.43 -5.22
C GLU A 595 -47.45 20.21 -5.66
N VAL A 596 -47.22 20.24 -6.97
CA VAL A 596 -45.87 20.14 -7.56
C VAL A 596 -45.22 21.53 -7.54
N LEU A 597 -44.12 21.67 -6.81
CA LEU A 597 -43.46 22.95 -6.56
C LEU A 597 -42.52 23.39 -7.69
N ARG A 598 -42.05 22.45 -8.52
CA ARG A 598 -41.11 22.71 -9.62
C ARG A 598 -41.20 21.65 -10.71
N ASP A 599 -40.83 22.05 -11.93
CA ASP A 599 -40.67 21.13 -13.05
C ASP A 599 -39.66 20.03 -12.71
N CYS A 600 -40.07 18.77 -12.84
CA CYS A 600 -39.21 17.62 -12.60
C CYS A 600 -39.74 16.35 -13.28
N LYS A 601 -38.86 15.34 -13.38
CA LYS A 601 -39.25 13.97 -13.69
C LYS A 601 -39.20 13.17 -12.41
N LEU A 602 -40.29 12.51 -12.05
CA LEU A 602 -40.37 11.66 -10.87
C LEU A 602 -40.56 10.20 -11.26
N PHE A 603 -39.96 9.33 -10.47
CA PHE A 603 -40.42 7.97 -10.29
C PHE A 603 -41.05 7.84 -8.92
N VAL A 604 -42.23 7.25 -8.90
CA VAL A 604 -43.02 7.01 -7.71
C VAL A 604 -43.30 5.54 -7.66
N ASP A 605 -43.00 4.87 -6.56
CA ASP A 605 -43.40 3.48 -6.34
C ASP A 605 -43.90 3.24 -4.92
N GLY A 606 -44.52 2.08 -4.75
CA GLY A 606 -45.07 1.70 -3.46
C GLY A 606 -45.85 0.41 -3.49
N VAL A 607 -46.37 0.05 -2.33
CA VAL A 607 -47.26 -1.08 -2.15
C VAL A 607 -48.46 -0.61 -1.34
N ALA A 608 -49.66 -0.87 -1.83
CA ALA A 608 -50.88 -0.68 -1.06
C ALA A 608 -51.53 -2.02 -0.70
N VAL A 609 -52.10 -2.08 0.49
CA VAL A 609 -52.99 -3.15 0.91
C VAL A 609 -54.41 -2.70 0.61
N LEU A 610 -55.07 -3.39 -0.31
CA LEU A 610 -56.48 -3.18 -0.65
C LEU A 610 -57.29 -4.32 -0.05
N GLU A 611 -58.27 -4.00 0.79
CA GLU A 611 -59.19 -4.96 1.38
C GLU A 611 -60.49 -4.97 0.59
N LEU A 612 -60.68 -6.04 -0.19
CA LEU A 612 -61.84 -6.23 -1.03
C LEU A 612 -62.89 -7.09 -0.32
N GLY A 613 -64.16 -6.81 -0.61
CA GLY A 613 -65.30 -7.56 -0.10
C GLY A 613 -66.46 -7.51 -1.09
N GLY A 614 -67.65 -7.89 -0.64
CA GLY A 614 -68.86 -8.00 -1.47
C GLY A 614 -69.18 -6.75 -2.34
N SER A 615 -68.72 -5.58 -1.93
CA SER A 615 -68.95 -4.28 -2.59
C SER A 615 -67.85 -3.84 -3.56
N ALA A 616 -66.70 -4.52 -3.65
CA ALA A 616 -65.47 -4.00 -4.25
C ALA A 616 -65.37 -4.12 -5.80
N GLY A 617 -66.44 -4.59 -6.45
CA GLY A 617 -66.44 -4.79 -7.91
C GLY A 617 -65.52 -5.93 -8.37
N LYS A 618 -65.28 -6.02 -9.68
CA LYS A 618 -64.46 -7.08 -10.30
C LYS A 618 -62.97 -6.76 -10.38
N TRP A 619 -62.63 -5.48 -10.33
CA TRP A 619 -61.26 -4.99 -10.49
C TRP A 619 -61.06 -3.68 -9.72
N THR A 620 -59.82 -3.44 -9.32
CA THR A 620 -59.39 -2.14 -8.80
C THR A 620 -57.94 -1.87 -9.19
N TYR A 621 -57.64 -0.64 -9.60
CA TYR A 621 -56.29 -0.16 -9.91
C TYR A 621 -55.92 1.02 -9.02
N ILE A 622 -54.62 1.21 -8.80
CA ILE A 622 -54.06 2.39 -8.11
C ILE A 622 -53.45 3.32 -9.14
N ASP A 623 -54.13 4.41 -9.46
CA ASP A 623 -53.73 5.36 -10.48
C ASP A 623 -53.07 6.61 -9.88
N VAL A 624 -52.15 7.19 -10.65
CA VAL A 624 -51.56 8.51 -10.35
C VAL A 624 -52.32 9.56 -11.16
N TRP A 625 -53.14 10.34 -10.47
CA TRP A 625 -53.96 11.40 -11.06
C TRP A 625 -53.16 12.70 -11.13
N ASN A 626 -53.33 13.49 -12.21
CA ASN A 626 -52.59 14.73 -12.44
C ASN A 626 -53.43 16.01 -12.26
N ASN A 627 -54.67 15.87 -11.76
CA ASN A 627 -55.55 16.99 -11.48
C ASN A 627 -56.43 16.71 -10.26
N GLU A 628 -56.98 17.78 -9.69
CA GLU A 628 -57.81 17.71 -8.49
C GLU A 628 -59.10 16.92 -8.74
N GLU A 629 -59.75 17.09 -9.88
CA GLU A 629 -61.02 16.45 -10.19
C GLU A 629 -60.89 14.96 -10.56
N GLN A 630 -59.65 14.43 -10.63
CA GLN A 630 -59.37 13.06 -11.06
C GLN A 630 -60.09 12.72 -12.38
N THR A 631 -59.87 13.58 -13.36
CA THR A 631 -60.36 13.41 -14.74
C THR A 631 -59.22 13.13 -15.71
N GLN A 632 -57.99 13.38 -15.29
CA GLN A 632 -56.77 13.12 -16.05
C GLN A 632 -55.79 12.36 -15.15
N TYR A 633 -55.22 11.28 -15.68
CA TYR A 633 -54.25 10.45 -14.97
C TYR A 633 -53.07 10.13 -15.88
N ILE A 634 -51.90 9.92 -15.29
CA ILE A 634 -50.61 9.85 -16.00
C ILE A 634 -50.38 8.45 -16.58
N GLY A 635 -51.13 7.46 -16.12
CA GLY A 635 -51.21 6.11 -16.68
C GLY A 635 -51.99 5.17 -15.77
N THR A 636 -52.59 4.12 -16.34
CA THR A 636 -53.37 3.13 -15.57
C THR A 636 -52.46 2.48 -14.55
N GLY A 637 -52.93 2.30 -13.32
CA GLY A 637 -52.22 1.70 -12.21
C GLY A 637 -51.86 0.23 -12.39
N TYR A 638 -51.16 -0.31 -11.41
CA TYR A 638 -51.20 -1.74 -11.14
C TYR A 638 -52.42 -2.04 -10.27
N GLY A 639 -52.99 -3.22 -10.42
CA GLY A 639 -54.28 -3.55 -9.83
C GLY A 639 -54.50 -5.04 -9.66
N VAL A 640 -55.64 -5.35 -9.06
CA VAL A 640 -56.12 -6.72 -8.88
C VAL A 640 -57.45 -6.86 -9.60
N GLY A 641 -57.66 -7.98 -10.29
CA GLY A 641 -58.85 -8.25 -11.09
C GLY A 641 -59.20 -9.74 -11.11
N ALA A 642 -60.49 -10.05 -11.18
CA ALA A 642 -60.99 -11.42 -11.39
C ALA A 642 -61.39 -11.65 -12.86
N ALA A 643 -61.06 -12.82 -13.42
CA ALA A 643 -61.20 -13.10 -14.85
C ALA A 643 -62.67 -13.24 -15.34
N THR A 644 -63.61 -13.70 -14.51
CA THR A 644 -65.05 -13.74 -14.85
C THR A 644 -65.91 -13.93 -13.59
N GLU A 645 -67.02 -13.18 -13.47
CA GLU A 645 -68.13 -13.26 -12.49
C GLU A 645 -67.82 -13.33 -10.97
N GLY A 646 -66.56 -13.40 -10.55
CA GLY A 646 -66.19 -13.40 -9.13
C GLY A 646 -66.10 -11.99 -8.52
N THR A 647 -66.62 -11.82 -7.31
CA THR A 647 -66.27 -10.68 -6.45
C THR A 647 -64.90 -10.93 -5.84
N LEU A 648 -64.03 -9.93 -5.79
CA LEU A 648 -62.75 -10.03 -5.12
C LEU A 648 -62.96 -10.01 -3.60
N TRP A 649 -62.36 -10.98 -2.91
CA TRP A 649 -62.37 -11.10 -1.45
C TRP A 649 -60.94 -11.06 -0.91
N TYR A 650 -60.80 -10.71 0.37
CA TYR A 650 -59.54 -10.68 1.13
C TYR A 650 -58.64 -9.47 0.83
N ARG A 651 -57.53 -9.38 1.59
CA ARG A 651 -56.51 -8.33 1.43
C ARG A 651 -55.53 -8.70 0.33
N HIS A 652 -55.24 -7.74 -0.54
CA HIS A 652 -54.29 -7.88 -1.62
C HIS A 652 -53.20 -6.82 -1.48
N ASN A 653 -51.94 -7.26 -1.62
CA ASN A 653 -50.81 -6.35 -1.74
C ASN A 653 -50.67 -5.98 -3.22
N VAL A 654 -50.98 -4.74 -3.54
CA VAL A 654 -50.91 -4.20 -4.90
C VAL A 654 -49.71 -3.26 -4.96
N ALA A 655 -48.62 -3.74 -5.56
CA ALA A 655 -47.47 -2.90 -5.88
C ALA A 655 -47.85 -1.95 -7.01
N PHE A 656 -47.40 -0.69 -6.95
CA PHE A 656 -47.61 0.29 -8.01
C PHE A 656 -46.30 1.06 -8.25
N SER A 657 -46.05 1.47 -9.49
CA SER A 657 -44.89 2.28 -9.84
C SER A 657 -45.13 3.10 -11.11
N ARG A 658 -44.73 4.36 -11.17
CA ARG A 658 -44.90 5.20 -12.38
C ARG A 658 -43.74 6.18 -12.55
N TYR A 659 -43.34 6.35 -13.81
CA TYR A 659 -42.47 7.43 -14.26
C TYR A 659 -43.36 8.57 -14.79
N MET A 660 -43.07 9.81 -14.39
CA MET A 660 -43.90 10.96 -14.75
C MET A 660 -43.06 12.22 -14.92
N GLU A 661 -43.28 12.93 -16.03
CA GLU A 661 -42.79 14.30 -16.21
C GLU A 661 -43.89 15.26 -15.79
N ILE A 662 -43.61 16.11 -14.81
CA ILE A 662 -44.61 16.98 -14.17
C ILE A 662 -44.16 18.43 -14.14
N LYS A 663 -45.13 19.33 -14.32
CA LYS A 663 -44.93 20.78 -14.34
C LYS A 663 -45.29 21.40 -12.99
N ALA A 664 -44.59 22.47 -12.63
CA ALA A 664 -44.93 23.26 -11.45
C ALA A 664 -46.41 23.71 -11.46
N GLY A 665 -47.07 23.67 -10.30
CA GLY A 665 -48.50 23.97 -10.14
C GLY A 665 -49.44 22.80 -10.44
N THR A 666 -48.94 21.67 -10.95
CA THR A 666 -49.76 20.45 -11.13
C THR A 666 -50.16 19.88 -9.76
N GLN A 667 -51.34 19.26 -9.68
CA GLN A 667 -51.78 18.51 -8.50
C GLN A 667 -51.61 17.02 -8.75
N ILE A 668 -51.04 16.29 -7.80
CA ILE A 668 -50.92 14.84 -7.87
C ILE A 668 -51.68 14.16 -6.74
N SER A 669 -52.30 13.03 -7.02
CA SER A 669 -52.89 12.16 -5.98
C SER A 669 -52.83 10.70 -6.39
N LEU A 670 -52.74 9.81 -5.40
CA LEU A 670 -52.87 8.36 -5.58
C LEU A 670 -54.32 8.00 -5.33
N GLY A 671 -55.02 7.57 -6.37
CA GLY A 671 -56.46 7.32 -6.29
C GLY A 671 -56.82 5.99 -6.93
N LEU A 672 -57.95 5.44 -6.49
CA LEU A 672 -58.44 4.18 -7.03
C LEU A 672 -59.23 4.39 -8.32
N SER A 673 -59.05 3.51 -9.31
CA SER A 673 -60.09 3.28 -10.33
C SER A 673 -60.76 1.94 -10.07
N MET A 674 -62.09 1.93 -10.09
CA MET A 674 -62.91 0.73 -10.03
C MET A 674 -64.26 0.94 -10.72
N GLU A 675 -65.11 -0.09 -10.72
CA GLU A 675 -66.45 0.03 -11.28
C GLU A 675 -67.30 1.08 -10.52
N SER A 676 -68.06 1.90 -11.26
CA SER A 676 -68.91 2.93 -10.66
C SER A 676 -69.92 2.34 -9.66
N GLY A 677 -70.06 2.99 -8.50
CA GLY A 677 -70.93 2.54 -7.41
C GLY A 677 -70.37 1.39 -6.57
N LYS A 678 -69.09 1.01 -6.76
CA LYS A 678 -68.38 0.03 -5.92
C LYS A 678 -67.50 0.72 -4.88
N GLU A 679 -67.19 -0.01 -3.81
CA GLU A 679 -66.33 0.45 -2.72
C GLU A 679 -65.50 -0.69 -2.10
N LEU A 680 -64.26 -0.38 -1.73
CA LEU A 680 -63.40 -1.24 -0.92
C LEU A 680 -63.80 -1.20 0.56
N ILE A 681 -63.52 -2.28 1.30
CA ILE A 681 -63.65 -2.27 2.76
C ILE A 681 -62.65 -1.29 3.36
N SER A 682 -61.38 -1.41 2.94
CA SER A 682 -60.31 -0.51 3.34
C SER A 682 -59.18 -0.46 2.31
N GLY A 683 -58.37 0.59 2.38
CA GLY A 683 -57.16 0.74 1.58
C GLY A 683 -56.07 1.47 2.39
N GLN A 684 -54.83 1.06 2.21
CA GLN A 684 -53.70 1.64 2.92
C GLN A 684 -52.40 1.49 2.13
N ILE A 685 -51.64 2.57 1.96
CA ILE A 685 -50.27 2.50 1.43
C ILE A 685 -49.34 2.06 2.57
N ILE A 686 -48.62 0.96 2.37
CA ILE A 686 -47.71 0.38 3.37
C ILE A 686 -46.24 0.61 3.04
N HIS A 687 -45.93 0.91 1.78
CA HIS A 687 -44.61 1.33 1.32
C HIS A 687 -44.78 2.41 0.27
N PHE A 688 -43.99 3.47 0.35
CA PHE A 688 -44.00 4.53 -0.63
C PHE A 688 -42.64 5.19 -0.75
N HIS A 689 -42.18 5.35 -1.98
CA HIS A 689 -40.91 5.96 -2.32
C HIS A 689 -41.09 6.88 -3.54
N ILE A 690 -40.37 7.99 -3.49
CA ILE A 690 -40.35 8.97 -4.57
C ILE A 690 -38.89 9.32 -4.83
N MET A 691 -38.51 9.30 -6.11
CA MET A 691 -37.23 9.78 -6.58
C MET A 691 -37.38 10.72 -7.77
N GLU A 692 -36.60 11.77 -7.80
CA GLU A 692 -36.39 12.61 -8.97
C GLU A 692 -35.36 11.96 -9.89
N ILE A 693 -35.65 11.91 -11.18
CA ILE A 693 -34.80 11.29 -12.20
C ILE A 693 -34.19 12.39 -13.07
N ILE A 694 -32.89 12.28 -13.34
CA ILE A 694 -32.12 13.20 -14.18
C ILE A 694 -32.31 12.86 -15.66
#